data_AF-A0A821M3K4-F1
#
_entry.id   AF-A0A821M3K4-F1
#
_cell.length_a   1.000
_cell.length_b   1.000
_cell.length_c   1.000
_cell.angle_alpha   90.00
_cell.angle_beta   90.00
_cell.angle_gamma   90.00
#
_symmetry.space_group_name_H-M   'P 1'
#
loop_
_entity.id
_entity.type
_entity.pdbx_description
1 polymer ?
#
loop_
_entity_poly.entity_id
_entity_poly.type
_entity_poly.pdbx_seq_one_letter_code
_entity_poly.pdbx_strand_id
1 'polypeptide(L)'
;MDSQENNTTKIRTVLVKFDSALRGIDVIHSESRVITSSNVLKRLIVLLKDMRECPDEYGIAENASVIMNHHFFLYIRDTVINIIEMLNEPSSKILDFQTQFLNEASFMILEIIEHTTSIEIFQNLFVTESLIKPIGQCLNAIASKGKHLANYDIVFSIKCLLEAFGKYRKRTDNNGHPLLLLLLDAAITCLCSHYYLEVFNDMDMNATLFYKEQDLFLSACPTYIYEYDTQSQKHKINVLSKTVLTYGQKLFEKFQSPKLKRCQNALLQAFINLLNVLDIVPSDLFIESLPLVDAMILIVKEAKLLIDDTNAQRKQQKVELIFLALKLIHRVSENLNILRHIQNLNGVTEIFEKLSIIGTTRESRIQSQANLIFDLLISNQDIEEENLEVEADLCTKDFISEQPLSPIEYAYYQECKECYNLTGQPIISVAPEVFDERIELPTSSLKICIDEDHNHFDLQQFLTKFCDKINVLPKDIIIKQIQVGSVVCDAEIFPDSESSDKKISIKMICQLLTDKFREEFGKMKIFFMFLGSSKTLSKQQKYRADIKINPQYNRIYARGHTYWHGALNDRRDRGNQPYYCPVGWKRCAFYVTDNFYEKFKGWCICYHGTKFACGLSILLSGLKPANRVEHGPGIYASPSITYTSHPRYAEVKRINSSPQSKFFKSGKYVQFVLECRVHPSNIIKIDKETLSACDTTIDFNIGNEIIEWVIDNKNKNIVDFNDPEASIVCTGIMMRVTDDHPGLLPESQWWYSSHLCNYKKCCLLGTDLNTLKTKCRDQHKCNIIYD
;
A
#
# COMPACT_ATOMS: atom_id res chain seq x y z
N MET A 1 -43.23 -37.83 24.59
CA MET A 1 -42.10 -38.78 24.69
C MET A 1 -42.05 -39.71 23.48
N ASP A 2 -43.18 -40.31 23.06
CA ASP A 2 -43.22 -41.21 21.89
C ASP A 2 -42.76 -40.59 20.54
N SER A 3 -42.84 -39.26 20.36
CA SER A 3 -42.31 -38.58 19.16
C SER A 3 -40.79 -38.36 19.20
N GLN A 4 -40.19 -38.16 20.38
CA GLN A 4 -38.75 -37.99 20.57
C GLN A 4 -37.99 -39.30 20.34
N GLU A 5 -38.54 -40.40 20.83
CA GLU A 5 -37.95 -41.73 20.64
C GLU A 5 -37.97 -42.14 19.16
N ASN A 6 -39.03 -41.77 18.43
CA ASN A 6 -39.16 -42.06 17.00
C ASN A 6 -38.17 -41.26 16.14
N ASN A 7 -37.92 -39.98 16.44
CA ASN A 7 -36.95 -39.16 15.70
C ASN A 7 -35.50 -39.55 16.00
N THR A 8 -35.17 -39.81 17.27
CA THR A 8 -33.84 -40.32 17.65
C THR A 8 -33.56 -41.68 17.01
N THR A 9 -34.57 -42.55 16.96
CA THR A 9 -34.49 -43.86 16.28
C THR A 9 -34.35 -43.71 14.76
N LYS A 10 -35.06 -42.75 14.13
CA LYS A 10 -34.87 -42.44 12.70
C LYS A 10 -33.46 -41.92 12.41
N ILE A 11 -32.95 -40.99 13.21
CA ILE A 11 -31.58 -40.47 13.08
C ILE A 11 -30.57 -41.60 13.26
N ARG A 12 -30.68 -42.39 14.33
CA ARG A 12 -29.82 -43.57 14.55
C ARG A 12 -29.93 -44.59 13.41
N THR A 13 -31.12 -44.83 12.88
CA THR A 13 -31.33 -45.75 11.75
C THR A 13 -30.70 -45.21 10.48
N VAL A 14 -30.80 -43.90 10.23
CA VAL A 14 -30.11 -43.24 9.12
C VAL A 14 -28.60 -43.39 9.31
N LEU A 15 -28.05 -43.08 10.49
CA LEU A 15 -26.62 -43.19 10.81
C LEU A 15 -26.09 -44.63 10.72
N VAL A 16 -26.86 -45.64 11.14
CA VAL A 16 -26.47 -47.05 11.01
C VAL A 16 -26.49 -47.51 9.55
N LYS A 17 -27.50 -47.09 8.77
CA LYS A 17 -27.50 -47.31 7.31
C LYS A 17 -26.35 -46.58 6.63
N PHE A 18 -25.97 -45.44 7.18
CA PHE A 18 -24.86 -44.61 6.74
C PHE A 18 -23.52 -45.31 6.99
N ASP A 19 -23.28 -45.76 8.22
CA ASP A 19 -22.07 -46.46 8.63
C ASP A 19 -21.89 -47.77 7.84
N SER A 20 -23.00 -48.49 7.59
CA SER A 20 -23.01 -49.66 6.70
C SER A 20 -22.63 -49.31 5.24
N ALA A 21 -23.06 -48.16 4.72
CA ALA A 21 -22.69 -47.70 3.37
C ALA A 21 -21.23 -47.22 3.28
N LEU A 22 -20.64 -46.77 4.40
CA LEU A 22 -19.28 -46.24 4.46
C LEU A 22 -18.19 -47.30 4.66
N ARG A 23 -18.49 -48.42 5.33
CA ARG A 23 -17.54 -49.52 5.61
C ARG A 23 -16.97 -50.22 4.34
N GLY A 24 -17.31 -49.76 3.14
CA GLY A 24 -16.75 -50.25 1.86
C GLY A 24 -15.98 -49.20 1.04
N ILE A 25 -15.75 -47.99 1.57
CA ILE A 25 -15.16 -46.87 0.81
C ILE A 25 -13.72 -46.61 1.26
N ASP A 26 -12.81 -47.55 0.98
CA ASP A 26 -11.36 -47.32 1.13
C ASP A 26 -10.80 -46.64 -0.13
N VAL A 27 -10.78 -45.31 -0.12
CA VAL A 27 -10.16 -44.43 -1.15
C VAL A 27 -10.88 -44.38 -2.51
N ILE A 28 -11.13 -43.15 -2.97
CA ILE A 28 -11.73 -42.84 -4.28
C ILE A 28 -10.68 -43.04 -5.38
N HIS A 29 -10.66 -44.23 -5.96
CA HIS A 29 -9.98 -44.49 -7.23
C HIS A 29 -10.93 -44.92 -8.36
N SER A 30 -12.24 -45.00 -8.09
CA SER A 30 -13.24 -45.41 -9.08
C SER A 30 -14.50 -44.54 -9.05
N GLU A 31 -15.04 -44.28 -10.23
CA GLU A 31 -16.26 -43.49 -10.48
C GLU A 31 -17.48 -44.01 -9.70
N SER A 32 -17.62 -45.34 -9.58
CA SER A 32 -18.74 -45.97 -8.87
C SER A 32 -18.79 -45.58 -7.39
N ARG A 33 -17.63 -45.45 -6.72
CA ARG A 33 -17.55 -45.06 -5.32
C ARG A 33 -17.94 -43.60 -5.12
N VAL A 34 -17.59 -42.71 -6.04
CA VAL A 34 -17.98 -41.29 -5.94
C VAL A 34 -19.47 -41.10 -6.14
N ILE A 35 -20.08 -41.83 -7.06
CA ILE A 35 -21.54 -41.79 -7.26
C ILE A 35 -22.27 -42.24 -5.99
N THR A 36 -21.78 -43.29 -5.32
CA THR A 36 -22.32 -43.72 -4.03
C THR A 36 -22.16 -42.64 -2.96
N SER A 37 -20.96 -42.05 -2.82
CA SER A 37 -20.71 -40.97 -1.86
C SER A 37 -21.57 -39.73 -2.15
N SER A 38 -21.75 -39.34 -3.41
CA SER A 38 -22.59 -38.22 -3.84
C SER A 38 -24.06 -38.39 -3.42
N ASN A 39 -24.65 -39.56 -3.70
CA ASN A 39 -26.03 -39.85 -3.28
C ASN A 39 -26.20 -39.80 -1.76
N VAL A 40 -25.16 -40.21 -1.05
CA VAL A 40 -25.06 -40.18 0.41
C VAL A 40 -24.98 -38.72 0.92
N LEU A 41 -24.18 -37.85 0.28
CA LEU A 41 -24.12 -36.41 0.60
C LEU A 41 -25.47 -35.73 0.38
N LYS A 42 -26.14 -35.98 -0.75
CA LYS A 42 -27.46 -35.40 -1.07
C LYS A 42 -28.51 -35.74 -0.01
N ARG A 43 -28.52 -37.00 0.45
CA ARG A 43 -29.46 -37.44 1.52
C ARG A 43 -29.17 -36.75 2.85
N LEU A 44 -27.90 -36.52 3.18
CA LEU A 44 -27.51 -35.74 4.37
C LEU A 44 -27.93 -34.28 4.27
N ILE A 45 -27.75 -33.65 3.11
CA ILE A 45 -28.15 -32.27 2.89
C ILE A 45 -29.66 -32.12 3.12
N VAL A 46 -30.47 -33.05 2.59
CA VAL A 46 -31.92 -33.08 2.84
C VAL A 46 -32.20 -33.25 4.33
N LEU A 47 -31.53 -34.19 5.00
CA LEU A 47 -31.71 -34.42 6.44
C LEU A 47 -31.33 -33.18 7.29
N LEU A 48 -30.24 -32.49 6.94
CA LEU A 48 -29.82 -31.25 7.61
C LEU A 48 -30.85 -30.13 7.45
N LYS A 49 -31.46 -30.03 6.27
CA LYS A 49 -32.55 -29.08 6.01
C LYS A 49 -33.82 -29.44 6.79
N ASP A 50 -34.20 -30.72 6.81
CA ASP A 50 -35.35 -31.19 7.57
C ASP A 50 -35.15 -30.95 9.09
N MET A 51 -33.92 -31.09 9.59
CA MET A 51 -33.60 -30.78 10.99
C MET A 51 -33.80 -29.30 11.37
N ARG A 52 -33.62 -28.36 10.42
CA ARG A 52 -33.86 -26.93 10.64
C ARG A 52 -35.34 -26.59 10.85
N GLU A 53 -36.23 -27.33 10.18
CA GLU A 53 -37.67 -27.10 10.24
C GLU A 53 -38.31 -27.68 11.52
N CYS A 54 -37.54 -28.41 12.33
CA CYS A 54 -37.96 -28.88 13.65
C CYS A 54 -37.56 -27.87 14.76
N PRO A 55 -38.51 -27.44 15.61
CA PRO A 55 -38.21 -26.59 16.77
C PRO A 55 -37.16 -27.19 17.71
N ASP A 56 -36.34 -26.34 18.36
CA ASP A 56 -35.21 -26.70 19.24
C ASP A 56 -35.54 -27.64 20.42
N GLU A 57 -36.81 -27.94 20.68
CA GLU A 57 -37.29 -28.80 21.78
C GLU A 57 -36.90 -30.30 21.65
N TYR A 58 -36.23 -30.71 20.57
CA TYR A 58 -35.98 -32.13 20.25
C TYR A 58 -34.53 -32.63 20.44
N GLY A 59 -33.63 -31.89 21.10
CA GLY A 59 -32.27 -32.38 21.39
C GLY A 59 -31.40 -32.55 20.13
N ILE A 60 -31.69 -31.80 19.07
CA ILE A 60 -31.02 -31.87 17.77
C ILE A 60 -29.54 -31.42 17.89
N ALA A 61 -29.27 -30.41 18.72
CA ALA A 61 -27.91 -29.93 18.99
C ALA A 61 -26.98 -31.03 19.57
N GLU A 62 -27.49 -31.84 20.50
CA GLU A 62 -26.71 -32.91 21.13
C GLU A 62 -26.43 -34.04 20.12
N ASN A 63 -27.42 -34.40 19.31
CA ASN A 63 -27.27 -35.38 18.23
C ASN A 63 -26.35 -34.88 17.10
N ALA A 64 -26.37 -33.59 16.77
CA ALA A 64 -25.47 -32.99 15.79
C ALA A 64 -24.00 -33.14 16.20
N SER A 65 -23.68 -33.02 17.49
CA SER A 65 -22.32 -33.24 18.00
C SER A 65 -21.84 -34.69 17.79
N VAL A 66 -22.71 -35.67 18.04
CA VAL A 66 -22.43 -37.10 17.84
C VAL A 66 -22.25 -37.43 16.36
N ILE A 67 -23.09 -36.84 15.51
CA ILE A 67 -23.00 -36.98 14.05
C ILE A 67 -21.68 -36.39 13.56
N MET A 68 -21.32 -35.19 13.99
CA MET A 68 -20.14 -34.48 13.53
C MET A 68 -18.81 -35.14 13.97
N ASN A 69 -18.80 -35.85 15.10
CA ASN A 69 -17.65 -36.65 15.54
C ASN A 69 -17.47 -37.97 14.76
N HIS A 70 -18.36 -38.27 13.81
CA HIS A 70 -18.25 -39.47 13.00
C HIS A 70 -17.07 -39.38 12.02
N HIS A 71 -16.35 -40.50 11.82
CA HIS A 71 -15.27 -40.65 10.82
C HIS A 71 -15.65 -40.20 9.40
N PHE A 72 -16.94 -40.08 9.12
CA PHE A 72 -17.45 -39.62 7.84
C PHE A 72 -17.10 -38.17 7.53
N PHE A 73 -17.16 -37.26 8.51
CA PHE A 73 -16.82 -35.85 8.27
C PHE A 73 -15.33 -35.65 8.04
N LEU A 74 -14.50 -36.45 8.73
CA LEU A 74 -13.07 -36.55 8.44
C LEU A 74 -12.85 -37.04 7.00
N TYR A 75 -13.56 -38.08 6.59
CA TYR A 75 -13.50 -38.59 5.21
C TYR A 75 -13.94 -37.54 4.16
N ILE A 76 -15.04 -36.80 4.39
CA ILE A 76 -15.45 -35.71 3.50
C ILE A 76 -14.36 -34.66 3.41
N ARG A 77 -13.87 -34.19 4.56
CA ARG A 77 -12.82 -33.18 4.63
C ARG A 77 -11.60 -33.61 3.83
N ASP A 78 -11.09 -34.81 4.11
CA ASP A 78 -9.89 -35.32 3.46
C ASP A 78 -10.11 -35.53 1.95
N THR A 79 -11.32 -35.92 1.53
CA THR A 79 -11.67 -36.00 0.11
C THR A 79 -11.72 -34.62 -0.56
N VAL A 80 -12.33 -33.63 0.10
CA VAL A 80 -12.36 -32.23 -0.37
C VAL A 80 -10.93 -31.69 -0.50
N ILE A 81 -10.07 -31.94 0.50
CA ILE A 81 -8.65 -31.57 0.47
C ILE A 81 -7.99 -32.16 -0.77
N ASN A 82 -8.09 -33.47 -0.98
CA ASN A 82 -7.46 -34.14 -2.10
C ASN A 82 -7.93 -33.59 -3.46
N ILE A 83 -9.24 -33.34 -3.62
CA ILE A 83 -9.77 -32.78 -4.87
C ILE A 83 -9.27 -31.33 -5.08
N ILE A 84 -9.19 -30.52 -4.04
CA ILE A 84 -8.67 -29.15 -4.14
C ILE A 84 -7.16 -29.13 -4.40
N GLU A 85 -6.40 -30.06 -3.83
CA GLU A 85 -4.98 -30.22 -4.15
C GLU A 85 -4.79 -30.61 -5.63
N MET A 86 -5.61 -31.55 -6.12
CA MET A 86 -5.65 -31.85 -7.56
C MET A 86 -5.99 -30.62 -8.38
N LEU A 87 -6.94 -29.77 -7.96
CA LEU A 87 -7.25 -28.50 -8.65
C LEU A 87 -6.03 -27.59 -8.78
N ASN A 88 -5.12 -27.61 -7.82
CA ASN A 88 -3.95 -26.74 -7.82
C ASN A 88 -2.84 -27.24 -8.75
N GLU A 89 -2.76 -28.53 -9.02
CA GLU A 89 -1.77 -29.11 -9.93
C GLU A 89 -1.92 -28.61 -11.38
N PRO A 90 -0.84 -28.17 -12.05
CA PRO A 90 -0.94 -27.62 -13.42
C PRO A 90 -1.42 -28.62 -14.48
N SER A 91 -1.14 -29.91 -14.28
CA SER A 91 -1.35 -30.99 -15.27
C SER A 91 -2.50 -31.93 -14.95
N SER A 92 -3.19 -31.74 -13.83
CA SER A 92 -4.27 -32.62 -13.41
C SER A 92 -5.50 -32.43 -14.30
N LYS A 93 -6.03 -33.54 -14.81
CA LYS A 93 -7.38 -33.58 -15.37
C LYS A 93 -8.32 -33.98 -14.23
N ILE A 94 -9.23 -33.09 -13.89
CA ILE A 94 -10.30 -33.40 -12.94
C ILE A 94 -11.47 -33.99 -13.70
N LEU A 95 -11.97 -35.09 -13.18
CA LEU A 95 -13.09 -35.81 -13.74
C LEU A 95 -14.40 -35.17 -13.27
N ASP A 96 -15.44 -35.19 -14.10
CA ASP A 96 -16.72 -34.53 -13.81
C ASP A 96 -17.32 -34.96 -12.46
N PHE A 97 -17.22 -36.25 -12.13
CA PHE A 97 -17.71 -36.77 -10.85
C PHE A 97 -16.96 -36.21 -9.62
N GLN A 98 -15.67 -35.87 -9.76
CA GLN A 98 -14.89 -35.26 -8.67
C GLN A 98 -15.37 -33.83 -8.43
N THR A 99 -15.66 -33.11 -9.52
CA THR A 99 -16.19 -31.76 -9.43
C THR A 99 -17.60 -31.75 -8.82
N GLN A 100 -18.44 -32.71 -9.23
CA GLN A 100 -19.77 -32.90 -8.64
C GLN A 100 -19.69 -33.22 -7.14
N PHE A 101 -18.78 -34.10 -6.73
CA PHE A 101 -18.57 -34.41 -5.32
C PHE A 101 -18.11 -33.18 -4.54
N LEU A 102 -17.15 -32.41 -5.08
CA LEU A 102 -16.65 -31.19 -4.45
C LEU A 102 -17.78 -30.18 -4.25
N ASN A 103 -18.68 -30.03 -5.23
CA ASN A 103 -19.87 -29.17 -5.15
C ASN A 103 -20.76 -29.59 -3.98
N GLU A 104 -21.17 -30.86 -3.95
CA GLU A 104 -22.06 -31.39 -2.91
C GLU A 104 -21.44 -31.35 -1.52
N ALA A 105 -20.13 -31.65 -1.40
CA ALA A 105 -19.41 -31.60 -0.14
C ALA A 105 -19.26 -30.16 0.37
N SER A 106 -18.94 -29.21 -0.51
CA SER A 106 -18.82 -27.79 -0.14
C SER A 106 -20.17 -27.21 0.30
N PHE A 107 -21.25 -27.58 -0.41
CA PHE A 107 -22.61 -27.19 -0.03
C PHE A 107 -22.99 -27.79 1.33
N MET A 108 -22.64 -29.05 1.60
CA MET A 108 -22.84 -29.65 2.91
C MET A 108 -22.09 -28.90 4.01
N ILE A 109 -20.82 -28.55 3.80
CA ILE A 109 -20.02 -27.79 4.80
C ILE A 109 -20.71 -26.46 5.13
N LEU A 110 -21.27 -25.78 4.14
CA LEU A 110 -22.07 -24.56 4.34
C LEU A 110 -23.33 -24.83 5.17
N GLU A 111 -24.11 -25.86 4.84
CA GLU A 111 -25.30 -26.25 5.62
C GLU A 111 -24.94 -26.63 7.07
N ILE A 112 -23.80 -27.31 7.29
CA ILE A 112 -23.33 -27.65 8.63
C ILE A 112 -23.10 -26.39 9.47
N ILE A 113 -22.40 -25.38 8.96
CA ILE A 113 -22.16 -24.15 9.75
C ILE A 113 -23.44 -23.34 9.97
N GLU A 114 -24.43 -23.44 9.07
CA GLU A 114 -25.73 -22.81 9.27
C GLU A 114 -26.50 -23.45 10.43
N HIS A 115 -26.50 -24.78 10.52
CA HIS A 115 -27.38 -25.52 11.43
C HIS A 115 -26.72 -26.04 12.69
N THR A 116 -25.39 -26.11 12.75
CA THR A 116 -24.70 -26.54 13.97
C THR A 116 -24.75 -25.44 15.03
N THR A 117 -25.04 -25.82 16.27
CA THR A 117 -24.89 -24.94 17.45
C THR A 117 -23.47 -24.98 18.01
N SER A 118 -22.70 -26.03 17.70
CA SER A 118 -21.33 -26.20 18.18
C SER A 118 -20.31 -25.70 17.17
N ILE A 119 -19.87 -24.46 17.39
CA ILE A 119 -18.83 -23.79 16.59
C ILE A 119 -17.47 -24.48 16.77
N GLU A 120 -17.18 -25.00 17.96
CA GLU A 120 -15.95 -25.72 18.27
C GLU A 120 -15.78 -26.98 17.42
N ILE A 121 -16.87 -27.73 17.21
CA ILE A 121 -16.80 -28.93 16.36
C ILE A 121 -16.56 -28.55 14.90
N PHE A 122 -17.21 -27.49 14.40
CA PHE A 122 -16.92 -26.99 13.05
C PHE A 122 -15.46 -26.55 12.91
N GLN A 123 -14.92 -25.86 13.93
CA GLN A 123 -13.53 -25.45 13.98
C GLN A 123 -12.59 -26.66 13.88
N ASN A 124 -12.77 -27.65 14.75
CA ASN A 124 -11.90 -28.82 14.83
C ASN A 124 -11.95 -29.68 13.56
N LEU A 125 -13.09 -29.73 12.89
CA LEU A 125 -13.25 -30.47 11.64
C LEU A 125 -12.70 -29.71 10.44
N PHE A 126 -13.18 -28.49 10.19
CA PHE A 126 -13.00 -27.82 8.91
C PHE A 126 -12.02 -26.65 8.93
N VAL A 127 -11.73 -26.05 10.10
CA VAL A 127 -10.78 -24.93 10.21
C VAL A 127 -9.36 -25.47 10.44
N THR A 128 -8.88 -26.24 9.48
CA THR A 128 -7.56 -26.89 9.50
C THR A 128 -6.65 -26.32 8.42
N GLU A 129 -5.34 -26.34 8.66
CA GLU A 129 -4.37 -25.82 7.68
C GLU A 129 -4.44 -26.60 6.36
N SER A 130 -4.63 -27.93 6.45
CA SER A 130 -4.71 -28.83 5.30
C SER A 130 -5.92 -28.56 4.40
N LEU A 131 -7.02 -27.99 4.92
CA LEU A 131 -8.15 -27.56 4.08
C LEU A 131 -8.02 -26.12 3.61
N ILE A 132 -7.64 -25.20 4.50
CA ILE A 132 -7.62 -23.77 4.18
C ILE A 132 -6.54 -23.43 3.15
N LYS A 133 -5.35 -24.03 3.27
CA LYS A 133 -4.22 -23.72 2.39
C LYS A 133 -4.48 -24.11 0.92
N PRO A 134 -5.00 -25.31 0.59
CA PRO A 134 -5.40 -25.63 -0.78
C PRO A 134 -6.49 -24.71 -1.34
N ILE A 135 -7.47 -24.29 -0.53
CA ILE A 135 -8.49 -23.32 -0.98
C ILE A 135 -7.84 -21.99 -1.35
N GLY A 136 -6.94 -21.48 -0.50
CA GLY A 136 -6.19 -20.26 -0.77
C GLY A 136 -5.33 -20.35 -2.03
N GLN A 137 -4.68 -21.50 -2.26
CA GLN A 137 -3.96 -21.78 -3.51
C GLN A 137 -4.88 -21.78 -4.73
N CYS A 138 -6.09 -22.33 -4.61
CA CYS A 138 -7.07 -22.35 -5.69
C CYS A 138 -7.54 -20.94 -6.04
N LEU A 139 -7.84 -20.11 -5.04
CA LEU A 139 -8.16 -18.69 -5.23
C LEU A 139 -7.00 -17.92 -5.88
N ASN A 140 -5.76 -18.18 -5.48
CA ASN A 140 -4.58 -17.58 -6.10
C ASN A 140 -4.37 -18.05 -7.54
N ALA A 141 -4.72 -19.30 -7.87
CA ALA A 141 -4.68 -19.83 -9.22
C ALA A 141 -5.75 -19.19 -10.12
N ILE A 142 -6.96 -19.00 -9.58
CA ILE A 142 -8.05 -18.22 -10.22
C ILE A 142 -7.55 -16.79 -10.47
N ALA A 143 -6.99 -16.13 -9.45
CA ALA A 143 -6.52 -14.76 -9.51
C ALA A 143 -5.38 -14.54 -10.53
N SER A 144 -4.43 -15.48 -10.62
CA SER A 144 -3.23 -15.30 -11.45
C SER A 144 -3.38 -15.78 -12.89
N LYS A 145 -4.21 -16.81 -13.13
CA LYS A 145 -4.29 -17.52 -14.42
C LYS A 145 -5.71 -17.65 -14.97
N GLY A 146 -6.73 -17.15 -14.25
CA GLY A 146 -8.13 -17.42 -14.58
C GLY A 146 -8.46 -18.91 -14.52
N LYS A 147 -7.58 -19.70 -13.88
CA LYS A 147 -7.68 -21.16 -13.85
C LYS A 147 -9.00 -21.51 -13.17
N HIS A 148 -9.73 -22.47 -13.74
CA HIS A 148 -11.01 -22.97 -13.25
C HIS A 148 -12.21 -22.03 -13.38
N LEU A 149 -12.05 -20.79 -13.85
CA LEU A 149 -13.21 -19.90 -14.06
C LEU A 149 -14.26 -20.56 -14.95
N ALA A 150 -13.83 -21.12 -16.08
CA ALA A 150 -14.70 -21.83 -17.02
C ALA A 150 -15.39 -23.10 -16.45
N ASN A 151 -15.00 -23.58 -15.26
CA ASN A 151 -15.64 -24.73 -14.63
C ASN A 151 -16.53 -24.28 -13.47
N TYR A 152 -17.83 -24.26 -13.78
CA TYR A 152 -18.88 -23.81 -12.87
C TYR A 152 -18.85 -24.49 -11.50
N ASP A 153 -18.75 -25.82 -11.47
CA ASP A 153 -18.90 -26.57 -10.22
C ASP A 153 -17.74 -26.26 -9.26
N ILE A 154 -16.52 -26.05 -9.78
CA ILE A 154 -15.37 -25.62 -8.97
C ILE A 154 -15.64 -24.24 -8.37
N VAL A 155 -16.07 -23.28 -9.18
CA VAL A 155 -16.32 -21.92 -8.70
C VAL A 155 -17.41 -21.89 -7.63
N PHE A 156 -18.48 -22.65 -7.84
CA PHE A 156 -19.56 -22.80 -6.87
C PHE A 156 -19.07 -23.44 -5.56
N SER A 157 -18.25 -24.50 -5.63
CA SER A 157 -17.64 -25.10 -4.45
C SER A 157 -16.82 -24.12 -3.63
N ILE A 158 -15.94 -23.35 -4.29
CA ILE A 158 -15.10 -22.35 -3.61
C ILE A 158 -15.96 -21.26 -2.98
N LYS A 159 -17.03 -20.82 -3.66
CA LYS A 159 -18.03 -19.91 -3.09
C LYS A 159 -18.63 -20.47 -1.80
N CYS A 160 -19.16 -21.70 -1.82
CA CYS A 160 -19.79 -22.30 -0.64
C CYS A 160 -18.80 -22.43 0.52
N LEU A 161 -17.54 -22.78 0.25
CA LEU A 161 -16.50 -22.85 1.28
C LEU A 161 -16.20 -21.48 1.88
N LEU A 162 -16.06 -20.42 1.07
CA LEU A 162 -15.87 -19.05 1.54
C LEU A 162 -17.05 -18.59 2.41
N GLU A 163 -18.29 -18.81 1.95
CA GLU A 163 -19.49 -18.48 2.72
C GLU A 163 -19.52 -19.24 4.05
N ALA A 164 -19.13 -20.51 4.06
CA ALA A 164 -19.09 -21.31 5.27
C ALA A 164 -18.09 -20.75 6.30
N PHE A 165 -16.88 -20.43 5.85
CA PHE A 165 -15.85 -19.84 6.72
C PHE A 165 -16.18 -18.40 7.16
N GLY A 166 -16.89 -17.63 6.33
CA GLY A 166 -17.41 -16.32 6.71
C GLY A 166 -18.45 -16.41 7.83
N LYS A 167 -19.40 -17.35 7.72
CA LYS A 167 -20.38 -17.62 8.79
C LYS A 167 -19.75 -18.11 10.07
N TYR A 168 -18.76 -19.00 9.97
CA TYR A 168 -17.97 -19.42 11.12
C TYR A 168 -17.30 -18.21 11.80
N ARG A 169 -16.64 -17.35 11.03
CA ARG A 169 -15.98 -16.14 11.54
C ARG A 169 -16.95 -15.24 12.31
N LYS A 170 -18.13 -15.00 11.76
CA LYS A 170 -19.19 -14.17 12.34
C LYS A 170 -19.70 -14.71 13.67
N ARG A 171 -19.73 -16.04 13.81
CA ARG A 171 -20.16 -16.73 15.02
C ARG A 171 -19.07 -16.82 16.09
N THR A 172 -17.81 -16.56 15.74
CA THR A 172 -16.70 -16.51 16.70
C THR A 172 -16.38 -15.07 17.10
N ASP A 173 -16.59 -14.69 18.37
CA ASP A 173 -16.33 -13.32 18.86
C ASP A 173 -14.82 -12.94 18.91
N ASN A 174 -13.91 -13.88 18.62
CA ASN A 174 -12.46 -13.69 18.74
C ASN A 174 -11.84 -12.96 17.53
N ASN A 175 -10.56 -12.56 17.66
CA ASN A 175 -9.71 -11.85 16.67
C ASN A 175 -9.51 -12.55 15.29
N GLY A 176 -10.42 -13.42 14.87
CA GLY A 176 -10.29 -14.30 13.71
C GLY A 176 -9.36 -15.47 14.01
N HIS A 177 -9.70 -16.66 13.52
CA HIS A 177 -8.78 -17.79 13.58
C HIS A 177 -7.58 -17.50 12.64
N PRO A 178 -6.31 -17.63 13.09
CA PRO A 178 -5.14 -17.24 12.27
C PRO A 178 -5.09 -17.89 10.89
N LEU A 179 -5.54 -19.14 10.78
CA LEU A 179 -5.59 -19.83 9.49
C LEU A 179 -6.53 -19.15 8.49
N LEU A 180 -7.63 -18.56 8.95
CA LEU A 180 -8.57 -17.89 8.05
C LEU A 180 -8.02 -16.57 7.51
N LEU A 181 -6.99 -15.99 8.14
CA LEU A 181 -6.25 -14.88 7.56
C LEU A 181 -5.52 -15.28 6.26
N LEU A 182 -5.12 -16.55 6.12
CA LEU A 182 -4.53 -17.06 4.86
C LEU A 182 -5.57 -17.05 3.74
N LEU A 183 -6.82 -17.37 4.06
CA LEU A 183 -7.93 -17.36 3.11
C LEU A 183 -8.35 -15.93 2.76
N LEU A 184 -8.31 -15.02 3.73
CA LEU A 184 -8.53 -13.59 3.52
C LEU A 184 -7.53 -13.02 2.51
N ASP A 185 -6.24 -13.36 2.65
CA ASP A 185 -5.20 -12.89 1.74
C ASP A 185 -5.43 -13.38 0.30
N ALA A 186 -5.84 -14.64 0.16
CA ALA A 186 -6.19 -15.20 -1.14
C ALA A 186 -7.45 -14.56 -1.74
N ALA A 187 -8.48 -14.28 -0.93
CA ALA A 187 -9.69 -13.58 -1.37
C ALA A 187 -9.40 -12.14 -1.82
N ILE A 188 -8.56 -11.41 -1.07
CA ILE A 188 -8.09 -10.06 -1.45
C ILE A 188 -7.33 -10.13 -2.76
N THR A 189 -6.40 -11.09 -2.90
CA THR A 189 -5.64 -11.30 -4.14
C THR A 189 -6.57 -11.59 -5.32
N CYS A 190 -7.63 -12.36 -5.10
CA CYS A 190 -8.66 -12.66 -6.08
C CYS A 190 -9.43 -11.40 -6.53
N LEU A 191 -9.87 -10.55 -5.60
CA LEU A 191 -10.50 -9.26 -5.93
C LEU A 191 -9.54 -8.24 -6.55
N CYS A 192 -8.24 -8.37 -6.32
CA CYS A 192 -7.24 -7.51 -6.95
C CYS A 192 -6.74 -8.04 -8.29
N SER A 193 -7.25 -9.18 -8.75
CA SER A 193 -6.81 -9.82 -10.00
C SER A 193 -7.31 -9.09 -11.24
N HIS A 194 -6.60 -9.26 -12.36
CA HIS A 194 -7.07 -8.78 -13.67
C HIS A 194 -8.37 -9.47 -14.09
N TYR A 195 -8.55 -10.76 -13.78
CA TYR A 195 -9.74 -11.53 -14.17
C TYR A 195 -11.01 -11.00 -13.51
N TYR A 196 -10.94 -10.59 -12.25
CA TYR A 196 -12.02 -9.86 -11.59
C TYR A 196 -12.49 -8.67 -12.45
N LEU A 197 -11.54 -7.95 -13.06
CA LEU A 197 -11.81 -6.78 -13.90
C LEU A 197 -12.39 -7.15 -15.25
N GLU A 198 -11.92 -8.22 -15.87
CA GLU A 198 -12.50 -8.72 -17.12
C GLU A 198 -13.94 -9.13 -16.90
N VAL A 199 -14.23 -9.85 -15.82
CA VAL A 199 -15.59 -10.24 -15.45
C VAL A 199 -16.53 -9.03 -15.32
N PHE A 200 -16.06 -7.88 -14.82
CA PHE A 200 -16.84 -6.64 -14.83
C PHE A 200 -16.87 -5.92 -16.17
N ASN A 201 -15.76 -5.93 -16.90
CA ASN A 201 -15.68 -5.22 -18.17
C ASN A 201 -16.56 -5.86 -19.22
N ASP A 202 -16.68 -7.19 -19.15
CA ASP A 202 -17.46 -8.04 -20.03
C ASP A 202 -18.93 -8.14 -19.61
N MET A 203 -19.37 -7.44 -18.54
CA MET A 203 -20.79 -7.38 -18.15
C MET A 203 -21.70 -6.68 -19.18
N ASP A 204 -21.16 -6.25 -20.32
CA ASP A 204 -21.97 -5.70 -21.40
C ASP A 204 -22.60 -6.84 -22.22
N MET A 205 -23.93 -6.82 -22.34
CA MET A 205 -24.73 -7.40 -23.45
C MET A 205 -25.57 -8.67 -23.25
N ASN A 206 -25.53 -9.43 -22.14
CA ASN A 206 -26.54 -10.49 -21.95
C ASN A 206 -26.82 -10.82 -20.47
N ALA A 207 -27.48 -9.89 -19.78
CA ALA A 207 -27.73 -9.97 -18.34
C ALA A 207 -28.43 -11.28 -17.89
N THR A 208 -29.19 -11.94 -18.77
CA THR A 208 -29.83 -13.24 -18.51
C THR A 208 -28.89 -14.36 -18.06
N LEU A 209 -27.58 -14.24 -18.35
CA LEU A 209 -26.54 -15.10 -17.82
C LEU A 209 -25.60 -14.28 -16.93
N PHE A 210 -26.10 -13.86 -15.77
CA PHE A 210 -25.18 -13.55 -14.68
C PHE A 210 -24.50 -14.88 -14.30
N TYR A 211 -23.37 -15.16 -14.95
CA TYR A 211 -22.68 -16.43 -14.84
C TYR A 211 -22.21 -16.61 -13.41
N LYS A 212 -22.29 -17.82 -12.88
CA LYS A 212 -21.92 -18.13 -11.50
C LYS A 212 -20.45 -17.83 -11.14
N GLU A 213 -19.59 -17.60 -12.13
CA GLU A 213 -18.27 -16.98 -11.97
C GLU A 213 -18.34 -15.59 -11.29
N GLN A 214 -19.37 -14.83 -11.64
CA GLN A 214 -19.68 -13.53 -11.06
C GLN A 214 -20.11 -13.66 -9.60
N ASP A 215 -20.74 -14.77 -9.16
CA ASP A 215 -21.10 -14.94 -7.75
C ASP A 215 -19.87 -15.06 -6.84
N LEU A 216 -18.81 -15.77 -7.28
CA LEU A 216 -17.58 -15.88 -6.50
C LEU A 216 -16.91 -14.51 -6.32
N PHE A 217 -16.72 -13.81 -7.44
CA PHE A 217 -16.04 -12.53 -7.49
C PHE A 217 -16.84 -11.40 -6.86
N LEU A 218 -18.14 -11.34 -7.12
CA LEU A 218 -18.99 -10.20 -6.76
C LEU A 218 -19.76 -10.43 -5.48
N SER A 219 -19.79 -11.66 -4.95
CA SER A 219 -20.51 -11.97 -3.72
C SER A 219 -19.66 -12.68 -2.69
N ALA A 220 -19.13 -13.86 -3.00
CA ALA A 220 -18.46 -14.68 -1.99
C ALA A 220 -17.18 -14.02 -1.46
N CYS A 221 -16.26 -13.59 -2.33
CA CYS A 221 -15.02 -12.93 -1.91
C CYS A 221 -15.28 -11.60 -1.16
N PRO A 222 -16.13 -10.67 -1.66
CA PRO A 222 -16.45 -9.44 -0.95
C PRO A 222 -17.11 -9.67 0.42
N THR A 223 -18.09 -10.58 0.49
CA THR A 223 -18.78 -10.92 1.74
C THR A 223 -17.81 -11.52 2.74
N TYR A 224 -16.94 -12.43 2.28
CA TYR A 224 -15.91 -13.03 3.13
C TYR A 224 -14.97 -11.96 3.68
N ILE A 225 -14.50 -11.02 2.86
CA ILE A 225 -13.62 -9.93 3.30
C ILE A 225 -14.33 -9.01 4.31
N TYR A 226 -15.60 -8.67 4.07
CA TYR A 226 -16.38 -7.81 4.97
C TYR A 226 -16.52 -8.40 6.38
N GLU A 227 -16.68 -9.72 6.50
CA GLU A 227 -16.77 -10.40 7.80
C GLU A 227 -15.40 -10.44 8.55
N TYR A 228 -14.31 -9.90 7.98
CA TYR A 228 -12.96 -9.79 8.58
C TYR A 228 -12.55 -8.36 9.00
N ASP A 229 -13.50 -7.45 9.17
CA ASP A 229 -13.26 -6.07 9.64
C ASP A 229 -12.56 -6.04 11.01
N THR A 230 -11.22 -6.06 11.01
CA THR A 230 -10.41 -5.94 12.22
C THR A 230 -9.30 -4.94 11.98
N GLN A 231 -9.00 -4.11 12.99
CA GLN A 231 -7.92 -3.12 12.94
C GLN A 231 -6.56 -3.72 12.56
N SER A 232 -6.34 -5.02 12.83
CA SER A 232 -5.11 -5.75 12.50
C SER A 232 -4.83 -5.85 10.99
N GLN A 233 -5.84 -5.68 10.14
CA GLN A 233 -5.73 -5.87 8.69
C GLN A 233 -5.69 -4.56 7.89
N LYS A 234 -5.62 -3.39 8.55
CA LYS A 234 -5.60 -2.06 7.88
C LYS A 234 -4.63 -1.99 6.70
N HIS A 235 -3.41 -2.51 6.83
CA HIS A 235 -2.43 -2.45 5.75
C HIS A 235 -2.85 -3.23 4.49
N LYS A 236 -3.49 -4.39 4.67
CA LYS A 236 -3.97 -5.21 3.55
C LYS A 236 -5.23 -4.63 2.92
N ILE A 237 -6.10 -4.08 3.76
CA ILE A 237 -7.27 -3.31 3.32
C ILE A 237 -6.81 -2.15 2.45
N ASN A 238 -5.73 -1.43 2.78
CA ASN A 238 -5.23 -0.32 1.94
C ASN A 238 -4.87 -0.73 0.49
N VAL A 239 -4.34 -1.95 0.28
CA VAL A 239 -4.04 -2.47 -1.07
C VAL A 239 -5.34 -2.77 -1.83
N LEU A 240 -6.29 -3.38 -1.14
CA LEU A 240 -7.64 -3.61 -1.65
C LEU A 240 -8.33 -2.29 -1.97
N SER A 241 -8.19 -1.26 -1.13
CA SER A 241 -8.81 0.06 -1.28
C SER A 241 -8.41 0.70 -2.61
N LYS A 242 -7.13 0.82 -2.92
CA LYS A 242 -6.71 1.48 -4.19
C LYS A 242 -7.29 0.79 -5.41
N THR A 243 -7.27 -0.54 -5.38
CA THR A 243 -7.83 -1.42 -6.40
C THR A 243 -9.34 -1.21 -6.51
N VAL A 244 -10.08 -1.49 -5.43
CA VAL A 244 -11.55 -1.43 -5.36
C VAL A 244 -12.08 -0.03 -5.61
N LEU A 245 -11.44 1.03 -5.12
CA LEU A 245 -11.82 2.43 -5.38
C LEU A 245 -11.69 2.76 -6.87
N THR A 246 -10.54 2.44 -7.48
CA THR A 246 -10.31 2.68 -8.92
C THR A 246 -11.34 1.94 -9.80
N TYR A 247 -11.72 0.73 -9.40
CA TYR A 247 -12.65 -0.09 -10.18
C TYR A 247 -14.11 0.23 -9.89
N GLY A 248 -14.44 0.53 -8.65
CA GLY A 248 -15.75 1.04 -8.26
C GLY A 248 -16.09 2.27 -9.08
N GLN A 249 -15.16 3.23 -9.19
CA GLN A 249 -15.33 4.39 -10.06
C GLN A 249 -15.72 4.00 -11.50
N LYS A 250 -14.93 3.15 -12.17
CA LYS A 250 -15.22 2.70 -13.55
C LYS A 250 -16.56 1.99 -13.68
N LEU A 251 -16.93 1.21 -12.66
CA LEU A 251 -18.20 0.50 -12.63
C LEU A 251 -19.38 1.47 -12.50
N PHE A 252 -19.26 2.49 -11.65
CA PHE A 252 -20.27 3.52 -11.50
C PHE A 252 -20.36 4.46 -12.71
N GLU A 253 -19.26 4.76 -13.38
CA GLU A 253 -19.27 5.45 -14.67
C GLU A 253 -20.08 4.65 -15.71
N LYS A 254 -19.96 3.32 -15.72
CA LYS A 254 -20.81 2.47 -16.57
C LYS A 254 -22.28 2.50 -16.12
N PHE A 255 -22.57 2.57 -14.81
CA PHE A 255 -23.93 2.63 -14.27
C PHE A 255 -24.77 3.78 -14.85
N GLN A 256 -24.13 4.87 -15.29
CA GLN A 256 -24.78 5.99 -15.99
C GLN A 256 -25.39 5.60 -17.36
N SER A 257 -25.05 4.42 -17.91
CA SER A 257 -25.59 3.94 -19.18
C SER A 257 -27.10 3.65 -19.10
N PRO A 258 -27.92 4.14 -20.05
CA PRO A 258 -29.35 3.82 -20.13
C PRO A 258 -29.66 2.31 -20.16
N LYS A 259 -28.71 1.47 -20.61
CA LYS A 259 -28.84 0.01 -20.60
C LYS A 259 -28.89 -0.57 -19.17
N LEU A 260 -28.23 0.10 -18.23
CA LEU A 260 -28.13 -0.30 -16.82
C LEU A 260 -29.36 0.12 -16.00
N LYS A 261 -30.21 1.03 -16.48
CA LYS A 261 -31.52 1.32 -15.82
C LYS A 261 -32.44 0.10 -15.69
N ARG A 262 -32.16 -1.00 -16.41
CA ARG A 262 -32.83 -2.30 -16.30
C ARG A 262 -32.12 -3.32 -15.40
N CYS A 263 -31.23 -2.85 -14.51
CA CYS A 263 -30.41 -3.68 -13.62
C CYS A 263 -31.12 -4.96 -13.15
N GLN A 264 -30.53 -6.11 -13.46
CA GLN A 264 -30.96 -7.39 -12.90
C GLN A 264 -30.48 -7.50 -11.44
N ASN A 265 -31.19 -8.29 -10.63
CA ASN A 265 -30.96 -8.46 -9.18
C ASN A 265 -29.49 -8.74 -8.82
N ALA A 266 -28.77 -9.42 -9.71
CA ALA A 266 -27.40 -9.85 -9.47
C ALA A 266 -26.39 -8.69 -9.58
N LEU A 267 -26.63 -7.71 -10.47
CA LEU A 267 -25.79 -6.53 -10.55
C LEU A 267 -26.01 -5.61 -9.35
N LEU A 268 -27.26 -5.45 -8.89
CA LEU A 268 -27.55 -4.74 -7.65
C LEU A 268 -26.82 -5.40 -6.47
N GLN A 269 -26.84 -6.73 -6.40
CA GLN A 269 -26.12 -7.46 -5.37
C GLN A 269 -24.60 -7.25 -5.44
N ALA A 270 -24.02 -7.25 -6.64
CA ALA A 270 -22.61 -6.95 -6.85
C ALA A 270 -22.22 -5.56 -6.32
N PHE A 271 -23.04 -4.54 -6.58
CA PHE A 271 -22.81 -3.20 -6.03
C PHE A 271 -22.92 -3.17 -4.50
N ILE A 272 -23.95 -3.80 -3.93
CA ILE A 272 -24.11 -3.90 -2.47
C ILE A 272 -22.86 -4.51 -1.82
N ASN A 273 -22.38 -5.61 -2.39
CA ASN A 273 -21.21 -6.33 -1.89
C ASN A 273 -19.92 -5.49 -2.04
N LEU A 274 -19.79 -4.72 -3.12
CA LEU A 274 -18.69 -3.79 -3.31
C LEU A 274 -18.73 -2.66 -2.27
N LEU A 275 -19.91 -2.08 -2.02
CA LEU A 275 -20.08 -1.04 -1.01
C LEU A 275 -19.80 -1.57 0.40
N ASN A 276 -20.16 -2.83 0.71
CA ASN A 276 -19.78 -3.47 1.98
C ASN A 276 -18.26 -3.56 2.12
N VAL A 277 -17.53 -3.93 1.07
CA VAL A 277 -16.06 -3.92 1.10
C VAL A 277 -15.50 -2.50 1.26
N LEU A 278 -16.11 -1.50 0.63
CA LEU A 278 -15.74 -0.11 0.82
C LEU A 278 -16.02 0.38 2.25
N ASP A 279 -17.02 -0.17 2.93
CA ASP A 279 -17.37 0.18 4.31
C ASP A 279 -16.30 -0.24 5.33
N ILE A 280 -15.38 -1.12 4.98
CA ILE A 280 -14.22 -1.45 5.83
C ILE A 280 -12.95 -0.68 5.44
N VAL A 281 -12.96 0.08 4.34
CA VAL A 281 -11.81 0.87 3.86
C VAL A 281 -11.65 2.14 4.71
N PRO A 282 -10.48 2.44 5.29
CA PRO A 282 -10.25 3.67 6.05
C PRO A 282 -10.68 4.96 5.31
N SER A 283 -11.29 5.92 6.03
CA SER A 283 -11.87 7.14 5.44
C SER A 283 -10.83 8.07 4.82
N ASP A 284 -9.61 8.10 5.35
CA ASP A 284 -8.47 8.87 4.84
C ASP A 284 -8.08 8.47 3.40
N LEU A 285 -8.35 7.23 2.99
CA LEU A 285 -8.10 6.78 1.62
C LEU A 285 -9.16 7.24 0.61
N PHE A 286 -10.37 7.60 1.06
CA PHE A 286 -11.41 8.12 0.18
C PHE A 286 -11.12 9.55 -0.30
N ILE A 287 -10.26 10.29 0.41
CA ILE A 287 -9.86 11.66 0.08
C ILE A 287 -9.24 11.71 -1.33
N GLU A 288 -8.51 10.67 -1.73
CA GLU A 288 -7.89 10.59 -3.05
C GLU A 288 -8.89 10.27 -4.19
N SER A 289 -10.17 9.99 -3.90
CA SER A 289 -11.13 9.39 -4.83
C SER A 289 -12.48 10.15 -4.91
N LEU A 290 -12.45 11.46 -5.11
CA LEU A 290 -13.65 12.28 -5.39
C LEU A 290 -14.62 11.68 -6.44
N PRO A 291 -14.15 11.05 -7.54
CA PRO A 291 -15.06 10.43 -8.50
C PRO A 291 -15.94 9.31 -7.93
N LEU A 292 -15.48 8.63 -6.87
CA LEU A 292 -16.29 7.62 -6.19
C LEU A 292 -17.40 8.28 -5.36
N VAL A 293 -17.12 9.44 -4.75
CA VAL A 293 -18.13 10.23 -4.03
C VAL A 293 -19.20 10.68 -5.02
N ASP A 294 -18.80 11.19 -6.19
CA ASP A 294 -19.73 11.56 -7.27
C ASP A 294 -20.61 10.39 -7.70
N ALA A 295 -20.01 9.21 -7.84
CA ALA A 295 -20.71 7.98 -8.17
C ALA A 295 -21.73 7.57 -7.10
N MET A 296 -21.36 7.60 -5.81
CA MET A 296 -22.27 7.29 -4.71
C MET A 296 -23.41 8.30 -4.64
N ILE A 297 -23.11 9.58 -4.81
CA ILE A 297 -24.12 10.64 -4.88
C ILE A 297 -25.07 10.37 -6.04
N LEU A 298 -24.58 9.97 -7.22
CA LEU A 298 -25.43 9.62 -8.34
C LEU A 298 -26.38 8.45 -8.04
N ILE A 299 -25.91 7.39 -7.35
CA ILE A 299 -26.78 6.29 -6.88
C ILE A 299 -27.92 6.87 -6.03
N VAL A 300 -27.58 7.78 -5.11
CA VAL A 300 -28.53 8.46 -4.24
C VAL A 300 -29.46 9.38 -5.04
N LYS A 301 -29.00 10.05 -6.11
CA LYS A 301 -29.86 10.87 -6.99
C LYS A 301 -30.90 10.02 -7.72
N GLU A 302 -30.47 8.87 -8.26
CA GLU A 302 -31.36 7.95 -8.97
C GLU A 302 -32.29 7.18 -8.02
N ALA A 303 -32.02 7.17 -6.70
CA ALA A 303 -32.83 6.54 -5.65
C ALA A 303 -34.32 6.90 -5.70
N LYS A 304 -34.64 8.13 -6.11
CA LYS A 304 -36.03 8.61 -6.22
C LYS A 304 -36.85 7.79 -7.23
N LEU A 305 -36.21 7.22 -8.26
CA LEU A 305 -36.86 6.33 -9.24
C LEU A 305 -36.89 4.86 -8.78
N LEU A 306 -36.16 4.52 -7.71
CA LEU A 306 -35.87 3.13 -7.33
C LEU A 306 -36.79 2.59 -6.23
N ILE A 307 -37.41 3.46 -5.42
CA ILE A 307 -38.32 3.10 -4.32
C ILE A 307 -39.70 2.60 -4.84
N ASP A 308 -40.05 2.93 -6.08
CA ASP A 308 -41.32 2.57 -6.73
C ASP A 308 -41.27 1.21 -7.49
N ASP A 309 -40.28 0.34 -7.23
CA ASP A 309 -40.23 -0.99 -7.86
C ASP A 309 -41.35 -1.90 -7.33
N THR A 310 -42.16 -2.44 -8.24
CA THR A 310 -43.24 -3.36 -7.92
C THR A 310 -42.74 -4.75 -7.47
N ASN A 311 -41.49 -5.10 -7.76
CA ASN A 311 -40.87 -6.33 -7.29
C ASN A 311 -40.24 -6.11 -5.90
N ALA A 312 -40.78 -6.78 -4.88
CA ALA A 312 -40.35 -6.63 -3.49
C ALA A 312 -38.86 -6.93 -3.25
N GLN A 313 -38.28 -7.93 -3.93
CA GLN A 313 -36.86 -8.28 -3.79
C GLN A 313 -35.97 -7.18 -4.38
N ARG A 314 -36.28 -6.69 -5.57
CA ARG A 314 -35.54 -5.58 -6.19
C ARG A 314 -35.66 -4.30 -5.37
N LYS A 315 -36.86 -4.01 -4.86
CA LYS A 315 -37.09 -2.89 -3.96
C LYS A 315 -36.17 -2.99 -2.73
N GLN A 316 -36.09 -4.16 -2.09
CA GLN A 316 -35.22 -4.38 -0.94
C GLN A 316 -33.73 -4.19 -1.28
N GLN A 317 -33.24 -4.73 -2.39
CA GLN A 317 -31.85 -4.56 -2.82
C GLN A 317 -31.52 -3.09 -3.12
N LYS A 318 -32.45 -2.36 -3.77
CA LYS A 318 -32.28 -0.92 -4.03
C LYS A 318 -32.21 -0.12 -2.74
N VAL A 319 -33.08 -0.41 -1.76
CA VAL A 319 -33.05 0.21 -0.42
C VAL A 319 -31.71 -0.04 0.27
N GLU A 320 -31.19 -1.26 0.26
CA GLU A 320 -29.90 -1.57 0.89
C GLU A 320 -28.73 -0.88 0.16
N LEU A 321 -28.76 -0.82 -1.17
CA LEU A 321 -27.77 -0.12 -1.98
C LEU A 321 -27.72 1.39 -1.62
N ILE A 322 -28.88 2.03 -1.53
CA ILE A 322 -29.01 3.44 -1.13
C ILE A 322 -28.50 3.64 0.29
N PHE A 323 -28.91 2.78 1.22
CA PHE A 323 -28.47 2.85 2.61
C PHE A 323 -26.93 2.78 2.72
N LEU A 324 -26.29 1.81 2.04
CA LEU A 324 -24.84 1.66 2.08
C LEU A 324 -24.11 2.84 1.43
N ALA A 325 -24.63 3.37 0.31
CA ALA A 325 -24.08 4.57 -0.31
C ALA A 325 -24.16 5.78 0.64
N LEU A 326 -25.30 5.99 1.30
CA LEU A 326 -25.47 7.05 2.30
C LEU A 326 -24.54 6.86 3.50
N LYS A 327 -24.45 5.65 4.04
CA LYS A 327 -23.55 5.34 5.16
C LYS A 327 -22.10 5.70 4.83
N LEU A 328 -21.65 5.33 3.62
CA LEU A 328 -20.31 5.66 3.15
C LEU A 328 -20.12 7.16 2.94
N ILE A 329 -21.07 7.85 2.29
CA ILE A 329 -21.05 9.29 2.10
C ILE A 329 -20.93 10.00 3.45
N HIS A 330 -21.80 9.67 4.41
CA HIS A 330 -21.78 10.25 5.74
C HIS A 330 -20.41 10.10 6.39
N ARG A 331 -19.87 8.88 6.41
CA ARG A 331 -18.56 8.58 6.98
C ARG A 331 -17.42 9.38 6.34
N VAL A 332 -17.43 9.57 5.02
CA VAL A 332 -16.38 10.35 4.35
C VAL A 332 -16.61 11.86 4.43
N SER A 333 -17.84 12.28 4.71
CA SER A 333 -18.23 13.69 4.86
C SER A 333 -17.71 14.32 6.15
N GLU A 334 -17.17 13.53 7.09
CA GLU A 334 -16.35 14.04 8.20
C GLU A 334 -15.09 14.77 7.69
N ASN A 335 -14.67 14.53 6.45
CA ASN A 335 -13.61 15.29 5.81
C ASN A 335 -14.18 16.53 5.10
N LEU A 336 -13.73 17.72 5.52
CA LEU A 336 -14.19 19.01 4.98
C LEU A 336 -14.04 19.15 3.46
N ASN A 337 -13.00 18.58 2.84
CA ASN A 337 -12.82 18.69 1.39
C ASN A 337 -13.86 17.87 0.63
N ILE A 338 -14.20 16.69 1.16
CA ILE A 338 -15.24 15.85 0.59
C ILE A 338 -16.61 16.50 0.81
N LEU A 339 -16.86 17.04 2.00
CA LEU A 339 -18.10 17.75 2.30
C LEU A 339 -18.32 18.94 1.37
N ARG A 340 -17.30 19.79 1.17
CA ARG A 340 -17.34 20.90 0.21
C ARG A 340 -17.57 20.43 -1.22
N HIS A 341 -16.90 19.35 -1.63
CA HIS A 341 -17.13 18.74 -2.94
C HIS A 341 -18.60 18.33 -3.11
N ILE A 342 -19.19 17.69 -2.09
CA ILE A 342 -20.61 17.30 -2.08
C ILE A 342 -21.53 18.54 -2.14
N GLN A 343 -21.23 19.61 -1.39
CA GLN A 343 -22.00 20.87 -1.42
C GLN A 343 -22.00 21.50 -2.82
N ASN A 344 -20.87 21.43 -3.54
CA ASN A 344 -20.73 21.98 -4.89
C ASN A 344 -21.47 21.17 -5.97
N LEU A 345 -21.97 19.97 -5.65
CA LEU A 345 -22.74 19.17 -6.60
C LEU A 345 -24.18 19.68 -6.69
N ASN A 346 -24.56 20.18 -7.87
CA ASN A 346 -25.90 20.71 -8.14
C ASN A 346 -27.03 19.79 -7.66
N GLY A 347 -27.93 20.35 -6.84
CA GLY A 347 -29.16 19.72 -6.37
C GLY A 347 -28.98 18.64 -5.29
N VAL A 348 -27.77 18.48 -4.73
CA VAL A 348 -27.52 17.43 -3.71
C VAL A 348 -28.21 17.73 -2.38
N THR A 349 -28.21 18.98 -1.92
CA THR A 349 -28.90 19.40 -0.68
C THR A 349 -30.40 19.07 -0.74
N GLU A 350 -31.07 19.42 -1.84
CA GLU A 350 -32.49 19.13 -2.05
C GLU A 350 -32.79 17.61 -2.07
N ILE A 351 -31.82 16.79 -2.51
CA ILE A 351 -31.96 15.33 -2.52
C ILE A 351 -31.89 14.77 -1.11
N PHE A 352 -30.93 15.20 -0.30
CA PHE A 352 -30.82 14.77 1.10
C PHE A 352 -32.01 15.26 1.94
N GLU A 353 -32.49 16.47 1.70
CA GLU A 353 -33.72 17.01 2.30
C GLU A 353 -34.97 16.18 1.93
N LYS A 354 -35.06 15.70 0.68
CA LYS A 354 -36.18 14.82 0.31
C LYS A 354 -36.08 13.44 0.95
N LEU A 355 -34.86 12.90 1.05
CA LEU A 355 -34.60 11.60 1.69
C LEU A 355 -34.82 11.65 3.22
N SER A 356 -34.58 12.81 3.85
CA SER A 356 -34.80 13.04 5.29
C SER A 356 -36.28 13.05 5.69
N ILE A 357 -37.21 13.13 4.74
CA ILE A 357 -38.66 13.22 4.99
C ILE A 357 -39.38 11.90 4.63
N ILE A 358 -38.67 10.86 4.18
CA ILE A 358 -39.29 9.59 3.78
C ILE A 358 -39.83 8.83 5.01
N GLY A 359 -41.17 8.73 5.10
CA GLY A 359 -41.89 8.39 6.33
C GLY A 359 -42.34 6.92 6.52
N THR A 360 -41.68 5.91 5.93
CA THR A 360 -42.02 4.50 6.21
C THR A 360 -41.04 3.82 7.16
N THR A 361 -41.51 2.85 7.96
CA THR A 361 -40.72 2.16 9.00
C THR A 361 -39.46 1.46 8.48
N ARG A 362 -39.46 0.95 7.24
CA ARG A 362 -38.28 0.33 6.60
C ARG A 362 -37.29 1.34 6.00
N GLU A 363 -37.73 2.57 5.72
CA GLU A 363 -36.90 3.64 5.16
C GLU A 363 -36.24 4.50 6.25
N SER A 364 -36.52 4.21 7.52
CA SER A 364 -35.92 4.88 8.70
C SER A 364 -34.38 4.87 8.72
N ARG A 365 -33.73 3.81 8.22
CA ARG A 365 -32.25 3.74 8.10
C ARG A 365 -31.71 4.72 7.05
N ILE A 366 -32.40 4.84 5.91
CA ILE A 366 -32.05 5.80 4.85
C ILE A 366 -32.24 7.22 5.38
N GLN A 367 -33.41 7.47 5.97
CA GLN A 367 -33.76 8.76 6.57
C GLN A 367 -32.71 9.19 7.61
N SER A 368 -32.33 8.28 8.53
CA SER A 368 -31.32 8.57 9.55
C SER A 368 -29.96 8.95 8.96
N GLN A 369 -29.45 8.24 7.95
CA GLN A 369 -28.18 8.61 7.33
C GLN A 369 -28.29 9.90 6.50
N ALA A 370 -29.41 10.11 5.82
CA ALA A 370 -29.66 11.35 5.07
C ALA A 370 -29.71 12.57 5.99
N ASN A 371 -30.33 12.46 7.18
CA ASN A 371 -30.34 13.53 8.18
C ASN A 371 -28.92 13.88 8.64
N LEU A 372 -28.10 12.88 8.96
CA LEU A 372 -26.72 13.13 9.42
C LEU A 372 -25.89 13.86 8.35
N ILE A 373 -26.05 13.49 7.08
CA ILE A 373 -25.37 14.19 5.98
C ILE A 373 -25.94 15.60 5.82
N PHE A 374 -27.27 15.76 5.87
CA PHE A 374 -27.92 17.05 5.71
C PHE A 374 -27.52 18.04 6.81
N ASP A 375 -27.46 17.60 8.06
CA ASP A 375 -27.01 18.39 9.21
C ASP A 375 -25.53 18.82 9.05
N LEU A 376 -24.67 17.95 8.53
CA LEU A 376 -23.27 18.30 8.17
C LEU A 376 -23.21 19.34 7.05
N LEU A 377 -24.06 19.21 6.03
CA LEU A 377 -24.10 20.14 4.90
C LEU A 377 -24.57 21.55 5.32
N ILE A 378 -25.54 21.65 6.24
CA ILE A 378 -26.05 22.93 6.76
C ILE A 378 -25.04 23.55 7.72
N SER A 379 -24.55 22.80 8.71
CA SER A 379 -23.60 23.33 9.70
C SER A 379 -22.32 23.88 9.07
N ASN A 380 -21.87 23.33 7.94
CA ASN A 380 -20.71 23.85 7.23
C ASN A 380 -21.03 25.11 6.39
N GLN A 381 -22.28 25.34 5.98
CA GLN A 381 -22.69 26.62 5.36
C GLN A 381 -22.61 27.75 6.38
N ASP A 382 -23.08 27.52 7.61
CA ASP A 382 -22.98 28.51 8.69
C ASP A 382 -21.52 28.84 9.03
N ILE A 383 -20.63 27.84 9.00
CA ILE A 383 -19.18 28.04 9.17
C ILE A 383 -18.56 28.84 8.02
N GLU A 384 -19.00 28.65 6.78
CA GLU A 384 -18.48 29.45 5.65
C GLU A 384 -18.96 30.90 5.71
N GLU A 385 -20.20 31.15 6.16
CA GLU A 385 -20.69 32.51 6.42
C GLU A 385 -19.95 33.18 7.59
N GLU A 386 -19.66 32.47 8.69
CA GLU A 386 -18.81 32.99 9.77
C GLU A 386 -17.35 33.20 9.36
N ASN A 387 -16.77 32.34 8.52
CA ASN A 387 -15.39 32.51 8.05
C ASN A 387 -15.25 33.66 7.03
N LEU A 388 -16.30 33.96 6.26
CA LEU A 388 -16.36 35.15 5.40
C LEU A 388 -16.43 36.45 6.21
N GLU A 389 -16.95 36.42 7.44
CA GLU A 389 -17.00 37.59 8.34
C GLU A 389 -15.72 37.78 9.19
N VAL A 390 -14.80 36.80 9.21
CA VAL A 390 -13.53 36.86 9.98
C VAL A 390 -12.29 36.74 9.07
N GLU A 391 -12.34 37.20 7.82
CA GLU A 391 -11.12 37.54 7.08
C GLU A 391 -10.56 38.87 7.62
N ALA A 392 -9.88 38.81 8.77
CA ALA A 392 -8.97 39.89 9.13
C ALA A 392 -7.90 39.99 8.03
N ASP A 393 -7.92 41.07 7.25
CA ASP A 393 -6.94 41.38 6.21
C ASP A 393 -5.52 41.19 6.80
N LEU A 394 -4.80 40.14 6.34
CA LEU A 394 -3.46 39.84 6.81
C LEU A 394 -2.48 40.81 6.15
N CYS A 395 -2.21 41.93 6.82
CA CYS A 395 -1.25 42.90 6.31
C CYS A 395 0.18 42.37 6.48
N THR A 396 0.94 42.26 5.38
CA THR A 396 2.36 41.86 5.39
C THR A 396 3.18 42.61 6.45
N LYS A 397 2.89 43.90 6.64
CA LYS A 397 3.62 44.78 7.57
C LYS A 397 3.54 44.32 9.03
N ASP A 398 2.48 43.64 9.41
CA ASP A 398 2.26 43.19 10.79
C ASP A 398 3.17 42.02 11.19
N PHE A 399 3.77 41.36 10.19
CA PHE A 399 4.64 40.21 10.38
C PHE A 399 6.12 40.52 10.09
N ILE A 400 6.46 41.73 9.65
CA ILE A 400 7.86 42.08 9.34
C ILE A 400 8.69 42.10 10.64
N SER A 401 9.71 41.26 10.70
CA SER A 401 10.69 41.26 11.78
C SER A 401 11.81 42.25 11.49
N GLU A 402 12.12 43.11 12.47
CA GLU A 402 13.27 44.03 12.41
C GLU A 402 14.62 43.29 12.43
N GLN A 403 14.63 42.00 12.81
CA GLN A 403 15.85 41.21 12.87
C GLN A 403 16.21 40.67 11.48
N PRO A 404 17.34 41.12 10.89
CA PRO A 404 17.79 40.56 9.62
C PRO A 404 18.23 39.10 9.81
N LEU A 405 18.32 38.38 8.69
CA LEU A 405 18.95 37.06 8.67
C LEU A 405 20.36 37.11 9.24
N SER A 406 20.75 36.07 9.98
CA SER A 406 22.15 35.93 10.37
C SER A 406 23.05 35.80 9.13
N PRO A 407 24.33 36.22 9.18
CA PRO A 407 25.22 36.13 8.01
C PRO A 407 25.34 34.71 7.42
N ILE A 408 25.28 33.68 8.27
CA ILE A 408 25.32 32.27 7.85
C ILE A 408 24.03 31.88 7.12
N GLU A 409 22.86 32.24 7.66
CA GLU A 409 21.57 31.98 7.00
C GLU A 409 21.46 32.75 5.68
N TYR A 410 21.92 34.00 5.65
CA TYR A 410 21.92 34.80 4.45
C TYR A 410 22.76 34.14 3.35
N ALA A 411 24.01 33.76 3.64
CA ALA A 411 24.87 33.06 2.68
C ALA A 411 24.21 31.77 2.17
N TYR A 412 23.65 30.99 3.09
CA TYR A 412 22.93 29.76 2.77
C TYR A 412 21.73 29.99 1.83
N TYR A 413 20.92 31.01 2.09
CA TYR A 413 19.77 31.32 1.24
C TYR A 413 20.16 31.92 -0.10
N GLN A 414 21.30 32.63 -0.21
CA GLN A 414 21.83 33.06 -1.51
C GLN A 414 22.25 31.86 -2.36
N GLU A 415 22.92 30.86 -1.80
CA GLU A 415 23.23 29.61 -2.51
C GLU A 415 21.95 28.86 -2.95
N CYS A 416 20.93 28.81 -2.09
CA CYS A 416 19.64 28.20 -2.44
C CYS A 416 18.97 28.96 -3.58
N LYS A 417 19.01 30.29 -3.54
CA LYS A 417 18.46 31.17 -4.57
C LYS A 417 19.20 31.05 -5.90
N GLU A 418 20.52 30.94 -5.88
CA GLU A 418 21.31 30.69 -7.09
C GLU A 418 20.93 29.35 -7.73
N CYS A 419 20.79 28.29 -6.92
CA CYS A 419 20.30 27.00 -7.39
C CYS A 419 18.89 27.09 -7.98
N TYR A 420 17.97 27.81 -7.33
CA TYR A 420 16.63 28.08 -7.85
C TYR A 420 16.69 28.81 -9.20
N ASN A 421 17.48 29.87 -9.33
CA ASN A 421 17.64 30.62 -10.58
C ASN A 421 18.18 29.74 -11.73
N LEU A 422 19.01 28.74 -11.40
CA LEU A 422 19.54 27.80 -12.37
C LEU A 422 18.53 26.71 -12.76
N THR A 423 17.66 26.30 -11.84
CA THR A 423 16.80 25.10 -12.01
C THR A 423 15.32 25.41 -12.22
N GLY A 424 14.86 26.60 -11.85
CA GLY A 424 13.44 26.96 -11.76
C GLY A 424 12.67 26.22 -10.67
N GLN A 425 13.36 25.52 -9.75
CA GLN A 425 12.73 24.67 -8.73
C GLN A 425 13.25 25.00 -7.33
N PRO A 426 12.39 24.99 -6.30
CA PRO A 426 12.83 25.22 -4.93
C PRO A 426 13.70 24.09 -4.41
N ILE A 427 14.65 24.42 -3.54
CA ILE A 427 15.28 23.44 -2.66
C ILE A 427 14.34 23.16 -1.50
N ILE A 428 13.88 21.92 -1.39
CA ILE A 428 13.04 21.47 -0.27
C ILE A 428 13.85 20.58 0.66
N SER A 429 13.91 20.94 1.93
CA SER A 429 14.57 20.17 2.98
C SER A 429 13.54 19.73 4.02
N VAL A 430 13.60 18.47 4.43
CA VAL A 430 12.69 17.91 5.43
C VAL A 430 13.50 17.41 6.60
N ALA A 431 13.11 17.81 7.80
CA ALA A 431 13.74 17.40 9.03
C ALA A 431 13.52 15.90 9.26
N PRO A 432 14.55 15.14 9.67
CA PRO A 432 14.44 13.69 9.87
C PRO A 432 13.32 13.26 10.83
N GLU A 433 13.05 14.07 11.85
CA GLU A 433 12.01 13.83 12.85
C GLU A 433 10.58 13.81 12.26
N VAL A 434 10.35 14.45 11.11
CA VAL A 434 9.07 14.38 10.39
C VAL A 434 8.74 12.94 9.99
N PHE A 435 9.76 12.15 9.65
CA PHE A 435 9.62 10.75 9.24
C PHE A 435 9.86 9.76 10.38
N ASP A 436 10.10 10.22 11.62
CA ASP A 436 10.26 9.35 12.77
C ASP A 436 8.99 9.39 13.62
N GLU A 437 8.17 8.33 13.54
CA GLU A 437 6.93 8.21 14.31
C GLU A 437 7.17 8.28 15.82
N ARG A 438 8.37 7.95 16.29
CA ARG A 438 8.73 7.94 17.72
C ARG A 438 9.06 9.31 18.30
N ILE A 439 9.39 10.30 17.46
CA ILE A 439 9.86 11.62 17.91
C ILE A 439 8.71 12.61 17.81
N GLU A 440 8.04 12.96 18.91
CA GLU A 440 6.99 13.98 18.88
C GLU A 440 7.52 15.30 18.30
N LEU A 441 6.78 15.90 17.36
CA LEU A 441 7.09 17.22 16.84
C LEU A 441 6.44 18.25 17.77
N PRO A 442 7.22 19.05 18.53
CA PRO A 442 6.63 20.05 19.40
C PRO A 442 5.81 21.07 18.59
N THR A 443 6.32 21.41 17.40
CA THR A 443 5.70 22.32 16.43
C THR A 443 5.84 21.77 15.01
N SER A 444 4.80 21.96 14.21
CA SER A 444 4.84 21.74 12.76
C SER A 444 5.31 23.01 12.06
N SER A 445 6.59 23.35 12.29
CA SER A 445 7.17 24.55 11.72
C SER A 445 7.52 24.38 10.24
N LEU A 446 7.32 25.47 9.51
CA LEU A 446 7.55 25.61 8.08
C LEU A 446 8.38 26.89 7.88
N LYS A 447 9.48 26.80 7.15
CA LYS A 447 10.23 28.00 6.71
C LYS A 447 10.19 28.09 5.19
N ILE A 448 9.61 29.16 4.65
CA ILE A 448 9.45 29.38 3.21
C ILE A 448 10.26 30.60 2.83
N CYS A 449 11.10 30.48 1.79
CA CYS A 449 11.81 31.62 1.24
C CYS A 449 11.37 31.89 -0.20
N ILE A 450 10.98 33.14 -0.45
CA ILE A 450 10.32 33.59 -1.68
C ILE A 450 11.18 34.69 -2.31
N ASP A 451 11.42 34.59 -3.62
CA ASP A 451 12.21 35.56 -4.38
C ASP A 451 11.37 36.80 -4.76
N GLU A 452 10.95 37.53 -3.74
CA GLU A 452 10.24 38.80 -3.86
C GLU A 452 10.79 39.84 -2.88
N ASP A 453 10.57 41.11 -3.19
CA ASP A 453 10.82 42.22 -2.28
C ASP A 453 9.67 42.32 -1.27
N HIS A 454 10.01 42.26 0.02
CA HIS A 454 9.05 42.39 1.11
C HIS A 454 8.16 43.65 1.04
N ASN A 455 8.61 44.74 0.41
CA ASN A 455 7.78 45.95 0.23
C ASN A 455 6.62 45.74 -0.75
N HIS A 456 6.74 44.77 -1.65
CA HIS A 456 5.78 44.46 -2.71
C HIS A 456 5.09 43.10 -2.48
N PHE A 457 5.45 42.40 -1.41
CA PHE A 457 4.94 41.08 -1.10
C PHE A 457 3.56 41.17 -0.46
N ASP A 458 2.58 40.50 -1.08
CA ASP A 458 1.22 40.36 -0.57
C ASP A 458 1.10 39.01 0.14
N LEU A 459 1.16 39.05 1.48
CA LEU A 459 1.12 37.86 2.31
C LEU A 459 -0.20 37.09 2.15
N GLN A 460 -1.33 37.80 2.09
CA GLN A 460 -2.64 37.17 1.98
C GLN A 460 -2.79 36.46 0.64
N GLN A 461 -2.47 37.15 -0.45
CA GLN A 461 -2.50 36.54 -1.79
C GLN A 461 -1.55 35.35 -1.88
N PHE A 462 -0.35 35.44 -1.30
CA PHE A 462 0.59 34.33 -1.25
C PHE A 462 0.01 33.15 -0.46
N LEU A 463 -0.51 33.40 0.74
CA LEU A 463 -1.06 32.36 1.61
C LEU A 463 -2.23 31.65 0.96
N THR A 464 -3.19 32.37 0.36
CA THR A 464 -4.30 31.76 -0.38
C THR A 464 -3.79 30.82 -1.45
N LYS A 465 -2.87 31.28 -2.31
CA LYS A 465 -2.28 30.45 -3.37
C LYS A 465 -1.51 29.26 -2.80
N PHE A 466 -0.79 29.44 -1.70
CA PHE A 466 0.01 28.38 -1.07
C PHE A 466 -0.87 27.31 -0.46
N CYS A 467 -1.84 27.73 0.35
CA CYS A 467 -2.87 26.91 0.99
C CYS A 467 -3.67 26.09 -0.02
N ASP A 468 -4.13 26.70 -1.11
CA ASP A 468 -4.82 26.01 -2.21
C ASP A 468 -3.97 24.89 -2.81
N LYS A 469 -2.65 25.13 -2.96
CA LYS A 469 -1.74 24.11 -3.50
C LYS A 469 -1.55 22.95 -2.54
N ILE A 470 -1.34 23.24 -1.25
CA ILE A 470 -1.09 22.19 -0.24
C ILE A 470 -2.36 21.62 0.40
N ASN A 471 -3.53 22.11 -0.01
CA ASN A 471 -4.84 21.71 0.49
C ASN A 471 -4.98 21.87 2.02
N VAL A 472 -4.60 23.05 2.51
CA VAL A 472 -4.69 23.46 3.93
C VAL A 472 -5.47 24.78 4.00
N LEU A 473 -6.22 25.05 5.07
CA LEU A 473 -6.93 26.33 5.17
C LEU A 473 -5.95 27.44 5.56
N PRO A 474 -6.11 28.70 5.09
CA PRO A 474 -5.29 29.83 5.52
C PRO A 474 -5.22 29.99 7.05
N LYS A 475 -6.33 29.76 7.76
CA LYS A 475 -6.38 29.81 9.23
C LYS A 475 -5.52 28.76 9.94
N ASP A 476 -5.22 27.64 9.26
CA ASP A 476 -4.37 26.59 9.81
C ASP A 476 -2.88 26.96 9.71
N ILE A 477 -2.53 28.06 9.03
CA ILE A 477 -1.14 28.54 8.91
C ILE A 477 -0.97 29.82 9.73
N ILE A 478 -0.18 29.72 10.79
CA ILE A 478 0.18 30.87 11.63
C ILE A 478 1.54 31.38 11.18
N ILE A 479 1.56 32.55 10.53
CA ILE A 479 2.80 33.28 10.24
C ILE A 479 3.34 33.85 11.56
N LYS A 480 4.59 33.52 11.88
CA LYS A 480 5.29 34.06 13.05
C LYS A 480 6.04 35.33 12.72
N GLN A 481 6.73 35.33 11.59
CA GLN A 481 7.51 36.48 11.13
C GLN A 481 7.88 36.37 9.65
N ILE A 482 8.20 37.53 9.07
CA ILE A 482 8.77 37.74 7.75
C ILE A 482 10.06 38.55 7.94
N GLN A 483 11.22 37.98 7.61
CA GLN A 483 12.50 38.69 7.78
C GLN A 483 12.83 39.58 6.58
N VAL A 484 13.43 40.75 6.82
CA VAL A 484 13.80 41.74 5.79
C VAL A 484 14.88 41.20 4.84
N GLY A 485 14.67 41.38 3.52
CA GLY A 485 15.51 40.86 2.45
C GLY A 485 14.66 40.20 1.35
N SER A 486 15.04 39.00 0.91
CA SER A 486 14.08 38.09 0.28
C SER A 486 13.06 37.67 1.33
N VAL A 487 11.78 37.57 0.96
CA VAL A 487 10.70 37.22 1.89
C VAL A 487 10.96 35.83 2.49
N VAL A 488 11.32 35.80 3.77
CA VAL A 488 11.52 34.56 4.54
C VAL A 488 10.41 34.46 5.57
N CYS A 489 9.41 33.63 5.28
CA CYS A 489 8.28 33.36 6.16
C CYS A 489 8.60 32.20 7.09
N ASP A 490 8.61 32.47 8.40
CA ASP A 490 8.52 31.44 9.43
C ASP A 490 7.06 31.23 9.78
N ALA A 491 6.57 30.00 9.63
CA ALA A 491 5.17 29.64 9.83
C ALA A 491 5.04 28.36 10.67
N GLU A 492 3.86 28.18 11.27
CA GLU A 492 3.45 26.94 11.92
C GLU A 492 2.13 26.46 11.32
N ILE A 493 2.00 25.14 11.16
CA ILE A 493 0.79 24.52 10.63
C ILE A 493 0.03 23.84 11.77
N PHE A 494 -1.20 24.27 11.99
CA PHE A 494 -2.15 23.74 12.96
C PHE A 494 -3.42 23.34 12.21
N PRO A 495 -3.55 22.10 11.74
CA PRO A 495 -4.84 21.67 11.22
C PRO A 495 -5.87 21.80 12.36
N ASP A 496 -7.01 22.43 12.09
CA ASP A 496 -8.14 22.63 13.02
C ASP A 496 -8.67 21.34 13.70
N SER A 497 -8.17 20.16 13.29
CA SER A 497 -8.49 18.90 13.94
C SER A 497 -7.85 18.81 15.33
N GLU A 498 -8.62 18.45 16.34
CA GLU A 498 -8.15 17.90 17.62
C GLU A 498 -7.30 16.62 17.48
N SER A 499 -6.91 16.23 16.26
CA SER A 499 -6.04 15.09 16.02
C SER A 499 -4.68 15.37 16.64
N SER A 500 -4.30 14.50 17.57
CA SER A 500 -3.09 14.60 18.38
C SER A 500 -1.79 14.47 17.59
N ASP A 501 -1.83 14.35 16.26
CA ASP A 501 -0.65 14.05 15.44
C ASP A 501 -0.35 15.16 14.43
N LYS A 502 0.24 16.25 14.95
CA LYS A 502 0.80 17.38 14.18
C LYS A 502 1.69 16.96 13.00
N LYS A 503 2.29 15.77 13.03
CA LYS A 503 3.12 15.24 11.93
C LYS A 503 2.32 14.92 10.68
N ILE A 504 1.03 14.61 10.82
CA ILE A 504 0.18 14.21 9.69
C ILE A 504 0.19 15.30 8.62
N SER A 505 0.02 16.56 9.02
CA SER A 505 0.01 17.70 8.09
C SER A 505 1.33 17.85 7.31
N ILE A 506 2.48 17.79 8.00
CA ILE A 506 3.77 17.89 7.32
C ILE A 506 4.03 16.66 6.42
N LYS A 507 3.64 15.46 6.87
CA LYS A 507 3.76 14.24 6.06
C LYS A 507 2.91 14.33 4.79
N MET A 508 1.69 14.87 4.88
CA MET A 508 0.83 15.12 3.73
C MET A 508 1.50 16.08 2.75
N ILE A 509 2.05 17.20 3.23
CA ILE A 509 2.82 18.13 2.37
C ILE A 509 3.98 17.39 1.70
N CYS A 510 4.75 16.59 2.46
CA CYS A 510 5.87 15.81 1.91
C CYS A 510 5.44 14.85 0.79
N GLN A 511 4.25 14.24 0.91
CA GLN A 511 3.70 13.34 -0.12
C GLN A 511 3.30 14.10 -1.39
N LEU A 512 2.90 15.37 -1.28
CA LEU A 512 2.55 16.21 -2.42
C LEU A 512 3.77 16.69 -3.24
N LEU A 513 5.00 16.61 -2.70
CA LEU A 513 6.24 17.17 -3.29
C LEU A 513 6.78 16.44 -4.54
N THR A 514 5.91 16.12 -5.48
CA THR A 514 6.24 15.64 -6.82
C THR A 514 6.99 16.71 -7.63
N ASP A 515 7.65 16.32 -8.73
CA ASP A 515 8.34 17.28 -9.61
C ASP A 515 7.39 18.35 -10.18
N LYS A 516 6.14 17.96 -10.50
CA LYS A 516 5.09 18.89 -10.93
C LYS A 516 4.79 19.92 -9.85
N PHE A 517 4.72 19.49 -8.59
CA PHE A 517 4.42 20.36 -7.47
C PHE A 517 5.57 21.34 -7.17
N ARG A 518 6.81 20.88 -7.32
CA ARG A 518 8.00 21.76 -7.24
C ARG A 518 8.01 22.83 -8.33
N GLU A 519 7.57 22.49 -9.54
CA GLU A 519 7.41 23.46 -10.63
C GLU A 519 6.36 24.53 -10.28
N GLU A 520 5.22 24.11 -9.71
CA GLU A 520 4.18 25.04 -9.24
C GLU A 520 4.70 25.97 -8.13
N PHE A 521 5.45 25.45 -7.15
CA PHE A 521 6.12 26.28 -6.15
C PHE A 521 7.18 27.21 -6.77
N GLY A 522 7.88 26.77 -7.81
CA GLY A 522 8.79 27.61 -8.56
C GLY A 522 8.08 28.79 -9.24
N LYS A 523 6.85 28.59 -9.76
CA LYS A 523 5.99 29.66 -10.30
C LYS A 523 5.54 30.66 -9.23
N MET A 524 5.46 30.22 -7.98
CA MET A 524 5.22 31.07 -6.80
C MET A 524 6.49 31.74 -6.28
N LYS A 525 7.61 31.65 -7.02
CA LYS A 525 8.92 32.18 -6.65
C LYS A 525 9.48 31.64 -5.33
N ILE A 526 8.99 30.50 -4.86
CA ILE A 526 9.57 29.82 -3.71
C ILE A 526 10.92 29.25 -4.17
N PHE A 527 12.01 29.66 -3.53
CA PHE A 527 13.35 29.16 -3.82
C PHE A 527 13.86 28.18 -2.75
N PHE A 528 13.32 28.25 -1.53
CA PHE A 528 13.65 27.32 -0.46
C PHE A 528 12.42 27.03 0.41
N MET A 529 12.29 25.79 0.85
CA MET A 529 11.30 25.39 1.85
C MET A 529 11.90 24.37 2.83
N PHE A 530 11.69 24.59 4.12
CA PHE A 530 12.05 23.66 5.18
C PHE A 530 10.83 23.18 5.95
N LEU A 531 10.73 21.86 6.16
CA LEU A 531 9.67 21.20 6.88
C LEU A 531 10.21 20.56 8.16
N GLY A 532 9.94 21.16 9.33
CA GLY A 532 10.38 20.69 10.64
C GLY A 532 10.76 21.84 11.58
N SER A 533 11.36 21.53 12.74
CA SER A 533 11.64 22.56 13.75
C SER A 533 12.76 23.53 13.34
N SER A 534 12.61 24.81 13.69
CA SER A 534 13.63 25.85 13.44
C SER A 534 15.00 25.48 14.04
N LYS A 535 15.01 24.84 15.22
CA LYS A 535 16.22 24.30 15.86
C LYS A 535 16.95 23.29 14.97
N THR A 536 16.20 22.39 14.31
CA THR A 536 16.79 21.42 13.38
C THR A 536 17.31 22.11 12.12
N LEU A 537 16.62 23.13 11.61
CA LEU A 537 17.13 23.90 10.48
C LEU A 537 18.46 24.57 10.78
N SER A 538 18.58 25.29 11.90
CA SER A 538 19.84 25.94 12.29
C SER A 538 20.98 24.93 12.43
N LYS A 539 20.67 23.75 13.00
CA LYS A 539 21.61 22.65 13.11
C LYS A 539 22.05 22.13 11.72
N GLN A 540 21.12 21.93 10.80
CA GLN A 540 21.42 21.52 9.41
C GLN A 540 22.21 22.57 8.63
N GLN A 541 21.90 23.86 8.79
CA GLN A 541 22.63 24.97 8.16
C GLN A 541 24.08 25.02 8.65
N LYS A 542 24.28 24.84 9.95
CA LYS A 542 25.63 24.70 10.53
C LYS A 542 26.36 23.52 9.92
N TYR A 543 25.73 22.35 9.86
CA TYR A 543 26.34 21.17 9.24
C TYR A 543 26.67 21.37 7.77
N ARG A 544 25.84 22.08 6.98
CA ARG A 544 26.16 22.41 5.59
C ARG A 544 27.39 23.29 5.48
N ALA A 545 27.53 24.30 6.33
CA ALA A 545 28.72 25.14 6.35
C ALA A 545 30.00 24.32 6.65
N ASP A 546 29.84 23.19 7.36
CA ASP A 546 30.93 22.27 7.69
C ASP A 546 31.22 21.24 6.58
N ILE A 547 30.22 20.82 5.76
CA ILE A 547 30.42 19.91 4.63
C ILE A 547 31.15 20.64 3.50
N LYS A 548 32.47 20.55 3.51
CA LYS A 548 33.33 21.10 2.46
C LYS A 548 33.72 19.98 1.50
N ILE A 549 33.67 20.25 0.19
CA ILE A 549 34.27 19.34 -0.79
C ILE A 549 35.78 19.39 -0.61
N ASN A 550 36.47 18.26 -0.82
CA ASN A 550 37.92 18.19 -0.85
C ASN A 550 38.41 17.81 -2.26
N PRO A 551 38.53 18.79 -3.19
CA PRO A 551 38.85 18.50 -4.59
C PRO A 551 40.15 17.74 -4.80
N GLN A 552 41.11 17.85 -3.87
CA GLN A 552 42.39 17.12 -3.91
C GLN A 552 42.21 15.61 -3.98
N TYR A 553 41.10 15.08 -3.44
CA TYR A 553 40.78 13.65 -3.41
C TYR A 553 39.62 13.26 -4.33
N ASN A 554 39.20 14.15 -5.24
CA ASN A 554 38.28 13.79 -6.30
C ASN A 554 38.97 12.88 -7.31
N ARG A 555 38.31 11.78 -7.71
CA ARG A 555 38.90 10.77 -8.59
C ARG A 555 37.88 10.31 -9.62
N ILE A 556 38.36 9.97 -10.81
CA ILE A 556 37.60 9.21 -11.79
C ILE A 556 38.19 7.81 -11.79
N TYR A 557 37.35 6.81 -11.53
CA TYR A 557 37.76 5.41 -11.48
C TYR A 557 37.47 4.73 -12.81
N ALA A 558 38.46 4.68 -13.68
CA ALA A 558 38.34 4.15 -15.03
C ALA A 558 39.72 3.86 -15.63
N ARG A 559 39.78 3.00 -16.65
CA ARG A 559 41.00 2.82 -17.45
C ARG A 559 41.37 4.14 -18.12
N GLY A 560 42.63 4.56 -18.02
CA GLY A 560 43.08 5.89 -18.43
C GLY A 560 42.98 6.97 -17.34
N HIS A 561 42.34 6.65 -16.20
CA HIS A 561 42.30 7.49 -15.01
C HIS A 561 42.83 6.70 -13.78
N THR A 562 42.21 6.85 -12.61
CA THR A 562 42.59 6.08 -11.42
C THR A 562 42.06 4.65 -11.57
N TYR A 563 42.95 3.66 -11.58
CA TYR A 563 42.57 2.27 -11.80
C TYR A 563 43.58 1.31 -11.18
N TRP A 564 43.08 0.19 -10.65
CA TRP A 564 43.91 -0.94 -10.24
C TRP A 564 43.11 -2.25 -10.35
N HIS A 565 43.83 -3.37 -10.40
CA HIS A 565 43.24 -4.72 -10.41
C HIS A 565 43.34 -5.34 -9.02
N GLY A 566 42.30 -6.09 -8.62
CA GLY A 566 42.23 -6.75 -7.32
C GLY A 566 42.18 -5.76 -6.15
N ALA A 567 42.56 -6.22 -4.96
CA ALA A 567 42.58 -5.41 -3.75
C ALA A 567 43.71 -4.35 -3.82
N LEU A 568 43.40 -3.12 -3.38
CA LEU A 568 44.37 -2.03 -3.35
C LEU A 568 45.48 -2.28 -2.31
N ASN A 569 46.73 -2.33 -2.77
CA ASN A 569 47.91 -2.57 -1.93
C ASN A 569 48.74 -1.29 -1.74
N ASP A 570 48.16 -0.25 -1.12
CA ASP A 570 48.83 1.04 -0.87
C ASP A 570 49.43 1.14 0.55
N ARG A 571 49.56 0.01 1.26
CA ARG A 571 50.06 -0.11 2.64
C ARG A 571 49.23 0.64 3.69
N ARG A 572 48.04 1.13 3.34
CA ARG A 572 47.13 1.76 4.32
C ARG A 572 46.30 0.71 5.04
N ASP A 573 46.15 0.90 6.34
CA ASP A 573 45.33 0.05 7.18
C ASP A 573 43.84 0.35 6.97
N ARG A 574 43.11 -0.67 6.50
CA ARG A 574 41.66 -0.65 6.24
C ARG A 574 40.92 -1.72 7.04
N GLY A 575 41.42 -2.08 8.21
CA GLY A 575 40.72 -3.01 9.11
C GLY A 575 40.61 -4.42 8.53
N ASN A 576 41.65 -4.86 7.80
CA ASN A 576 41.71 -6.15 7.11
C ASN A 576 40.62 -6.39 6.04
N GLN A 577 39.91 -5.34 5.60
CA GLN A 577 38.95 -5.44 4.50
C GLN A 577 39.59 -4.97 3.18
N PRO A 578 39.46 -5.75 2.09
CA PRO A 578 40.00 -5.35 0.80
C PRO A 578 39.24 -4.15 0.24
N TYR A 579 39.95 -3.28 -0.48
CA TYR A 579 39.35 -2.18 -1.22
C TYR A 579 39.57 -2.36 -2.72
N TYR A 580 38.49 -2.62 -3.43
CA TYR A 580 38.51 -2.83 -4.87
C TYR A 580 38.24 -1.51 -5.61
N CYS A 581 38.78 -1.38 -6.81
CA CYS A 581 38.57 -0.19 -7.64
C CYS A 581 37.09 -0.06 -8.01
N PRO A 582 36.40 1.03 -7.66
CA PRO A 582 35.00 1.24 -8.06
C PRO A 582 34.92 1.73 -9.51
N VAL A 583 35.32 0.87 -10.45
CA VAL A 583 35.39 1.18 -11.88
C VAL A 583 34.04 1.68 -12.38
N GLY A 584 34.04 2.79 -13.13
CA GLY A 584 32.83 3.41 -13.65
C GLY A 584 32.28 4.57 -12.81
N TRP A 585 32.94 4.93 -11.71
CA TRP A 585 32.45 5.95 -10.79
C TRP A 585 33.39 7.16 -10.70
N LYS A 586 32.80 8.34 -10.50
CA LYS A 586 33.47 9.61 -10.16
C LYS A 586 33.25 9.88 -8.67
N ARG A 587 34.32 10.09 -7.93
CA ARG A 587 34.30 10.44 -6.51
C ARG A 587 34.38 11.94 -6.32
N CYS A 588 33.41 12.49 -5.60
CA CYS A 588 33.45 13.81 -5.00
C CYS A 588 33.75 13.64 -3.51
N ALA A 589 34.97 13.93 -3.10
CA ALA A 589 35.43 13.73 -1.74
C ALA A 589 34.89 14.82 -0.80
N PHE A 590 34.61 14.45 0.44
CA PHE A 590 34.35 15.41 1.50
C PHE A 590 35.60 15.65 2.33
N TYR A 591 35.73 16.88 2.79
CA TYR A 591 36.64 17.26 3.85
C TYR A 591 36.02 16.80 5.16
N VAL A 592 36.69 15.86 5.84
CA VAL A 592 36.21 15.33 7.13
C VAL A 592 37.06 15.85 8.29
N THR A 593 38.39 15.83 8.14
CA THR A 593 39.34 16.34 9.15
C THR A 593 40.75 16.47 8.56
N ASP A 594 41.61 17.27 9.19
CA ASP A 594 43.02 17.48 8.80
C ASP A 594 43.88 16.21 8.96
N ASN A 595 43.63 15.39 9.98
CA ASN A 595 44.39 14.17 10.29
C ASN A 595 43.66 12.88 9.86
N PHE A 596 43.08 12.91 8.66
CA PHE A 596 42.16 11.88 8.18
C PHE A 596 42.71 10.45 8.29
N TYR A 597 43.98 10.23 7.93
CA TYR A 597 44.57 8.89 7.93
C TYR A 597 44.82 8.36 9.33
N GLU A 598 45.28 9.19 10.24
CA GLU A 598 45.52 8.86 11.64
C GLU A 598 44.19 8.56 12.35
N LYS A 599 43.19 9.43 12.16
CA LYS A 599 41.86 9.28 12.79
C LYS A 599 41.13 8.02 12.33
N PHE A 600 41.18 7.71 11.04
CA PHE A 600 40.45 6.57 10.44
C PHE A 600 41.37 5.39 10.13
N LYS A 601 42.52 5.29 10.79
CA LYS A 601 43.41 4.14 10.68
C LYS A 601 42.66 2.87 11.10
N GLY A 602 42.67 1.84 10.26
CA GLY A 602 41.96 0.59 10.54
C GLY A 602 40.46 0.63 10.21
N TRP A 603 39.92 1.75 9.71
CA TRP A 603 38.53 1.82 9.28
C TRP A 603 38.37 1.31 7.85
N CYS A 604 37.42 0.40 7.65
CA CYS A 604 37.07 -0.18 6.36
C CYS A 604 36.34 0.85 5.48
N ILE A 605 36.40 0.66 4.15
CA ILE A 605 35.59 1.43 3.21
C ILE A 605 34.33 0.63 2.88
N CYS A 606 33.18 1.29 2.85
CA CYS A 606 31.92 0.72 2.41
C CYS A 606 31.08 1.76 1.65
N TYR A 607 29.99 1.30 1.06
CA TYR A 607 29.08 2.10 0.27
C TYR A 607 27.66 1.99 0.82
N HIS A 608 26.94 3.10 0.81
CA HIS A 608 25.53 3.18 1.18
C HIS A 608 24.71 3.75 0.03
N GLY A 609 23.74 2.97 -0.45
CA GLY A 609 22.86 3.35 -1.53
C GLY A 609 21.68 4.13 -0.96
N THR A 610 21.28 5.19 -1.64
CA THR A 610 20.11 5.96 -1.22
C THR A 610 19.34 6.55 -2.41
N LYS A 611 18.15 7.08 -2.14
CA LYS A 611 17.36 7.85 -3.11
C LYS A 611 17.90 9.28 -3.22
N PHE A 612 17.74 9.91 -4.39
CA PHE A 612 18.15 11.31 -4.59
C PHE A 612 17.49 12.26 -3.61
N ALA A 613 16.21 12.06 -3.32
CA ALA A 613 15.48 12.86 -2.34
C ALA A 613 16.05 12.76 -0.92
N CYS A 614 16.70 11.64 -0.59
CA CYS A 614 17.26 11.38 0.74
C CYS A 614 18.73 11.76 0.85
N GLY A 615 19.48 11.77 -0.27
CA GLY A 615 20.92 12.01 -0.28
C GLY A 615 21.32 13.27 0.47
N LEU A 616 20.67 14.39 0.17
CA LEU A 616 20.94 15.65 0.87
C LEU A 616 20.60 15.54 2.35
N SER A 617 19.40 15.05 2.70
CA SER A 617 18.99 14.89 4.11
C SER A 617 19.99 14.04 4.91
N ILE A 618 20.52 12.95 4.33
CA ILE A 618 21.54 12.10 4.94
C ILE A 618 22.86 12.86 5.13
N LEU A 619 23.31 13.59 4.11
CA LEU A 619 24.53 14.39 4.23
C LEU A 619 24.40 15.42 5.35
N LEU A 620 23.23 16.05 5.50
CA LEU A 620 23.02 17.10 6.50
C LEU A 620 22.78 16.58 7.90
N SER A 621 22.11 15.43 8.02
CA SER A 621 21.57 14.98 9.30
C SER A 621 22.26 13.74 9.82
N GLY A 622 22.97 12.99 8.97
CA GLY A 622 23.52 11.68 9.26
C GLY A 622 22.64 10.53 8.75
N LEU A 623 23.04 9.29 9.08
CA LEU A 623 22.32 8.09 8.67
C LEU A 623 21.29 7.66 9.72
N LYS A 624 20.04 7.49 9.29
CA LYS A 624 19.00 6.86 10.10
C LYS A 624 19.14 5.33 10.01
N PRO A 625 19.17 4.59 11.13
CA PRO A 625 19.17 3.14 11.09
C PRO A 625 17.83 2.63 10.57
N ALA A 626 17.88 1.52 9.83
CA ALA A 626 16.68 0.81 9.42
C ALA A 626 16.10 0.07 10.65
N ASN A 627 14.79 0.19 10.86
CA ASN A 627 14.12 -0.36 12.07
C ASN A 627 13.73 -1.84 11.92
N ARG A 628 13.44 -2.32 10.71
CA ARG A 628 13.07 -3.72 10.42
C ARG A 628 13.47 -4.08 8.99
N VAL A 629 14.46 -4.95 8.87
CA VAL A 629 15.01 -5.46 7.61
C VAL A 629 15.57 -6.86 7.86
N GLU A 630 15.88 -7.60 6.79
CA GLU A 630 16.24 -9.02 6.78
C GLU A 630 17.27 -9.41 7.86
N HIS A 631 18.21 -8.51 8.16
CA HIS A 631 19.35 -8.74 9.03
C HIS A 631 19.29 -8.04 10.40
N GLY A 632 18.14 -7.47 10.76
CA GLY A 632 17.93 -6.77 12.03
C GLY A 632 18.11 -5.24 11.95
N PRO A 633 17.96 -4.51 13.06
CA PRO A 633 18.07 -3.06 13.07
C PRO A 633 19.53 -2.59 12.89
N GLY A 634 19.75 -1.54 12.11
CA GLY A 634 21.08 -0.95 11.94
C GLY A 634 21.25 -0.14 10.66
N ILE A 635 22.46 0.34 10.40
CA ILE A 635 22.81 1.01 9.14
C ILE A 635 23.35 -0.02 8.16
N TYR A 636 22.70 -0.14 7.01
CA TYR A 636 23.06 -1.09 5.97
C TYR A 636 24.09 -0.49 5.02
N ALA A 637 25.20 -1.19 4.82
CA ALA A 637 26.24 -0.80 3.87
C ALA A 637 26.80 -2.05 3.19
N SER A 638 27.64 -1.86 2.17
CA SER A 638 28.32 -2.95 1.48
C SER A 638 29.74 -2.57 1.10
N PRO A 639 30.70 -3.51 1.11
CA PRO A 639 32.01 -3.29 0.49
C PRO A 639 31.92 -3.27 -1.05
N SER A 640 30.80 -3.72 -1.64
CA SER A 640 30.57 -3.75 -3.09
C SER A 640 29.75 -2.55 -3.54
N ILE A 641 30.40 -1.61 -4.25
CA ILE A 641 29.66 -0.54 -4.93
C ILE A 641 28.72 -1.11 -6.00
N THR A 642 29.06 -2.26 -6.59
CA THR A 642 28.24 -2.96 -7.59
C THR A 642 26.89 -3.36 -6.99
N TYR A 643 26.91 -4.01 -5.82
CA TYR A 643 25.70 -4.34 -5.06
C TYR A 643 24.91 -3.11 -4.64
N THR A 644 25.60 -2.12 -4.05
CA THR A 644 24.97 -0.87 -3.61
C THR A 644 24.36 -0.06 -4.75
N SER A 645 24.89 -0.20 -5.97
CA SER A 645 24.35 0.45 -7.17
C SER A 645 23.05 -0.16 -7.68
N HIS A 646 22.55 -1.24 -7.06
CA HIS A 646 21.27 -1.79 -7.47
C HIS A 646 20.13 -0.78 -7.22
N PRO A 647 19.15 -0.65 -8.13
CA PRO A 647 18.10 0.38 -8.04
C PRO A 647 17.23 0.31 -6.77
N ARG A 648 17.21 -0.85 -6.09
CA ARG A 648 16.60 -0.97 -4.75
C ARG A 648 17.24 -0.04 -3.71
N TYR A 649 18.56 0.13 -3.79
CA TYR A 649 19.34 0.91 -2.83
C TYR A 649 19.69 2.28 -3.40
N ALA A 650 20.22 2.34 -4.62
CA ALA A 650 20.64 3.58 -5.26
C ALA A 650 19.72 3.93 -6.43
N GLU A 651 18.93 4.99 -6.29
CA GLU A 651 17.96 5.41 -7.32
C GLU A 651 18.66 5.75 -8.64
N VAL A 652 18.12 5.26 -9.77
CA VAL A 652 18.56 5.66 -11.11
C VAL A 652 17.70 6.82 -11.59
N LYS A 653 18.30 8.00 -11.78
CA LYS A 653 17.57 9.19 -12.19
C LYS A 653 17.90 9.56 -13.64
N ARG A 654 16.87 9.76 -14.45
CA ARG A 654 17.03 10.33 -15.79
C ARG A 654 17.39 11.81 -15.67
N ILE A 655 18.40 12.25 -16.41
CA ILE A 655 18.78 13.65 -16.53
C ILE A 655 17.81 14.29 -17.54
N ASN A 656 17.00 15.25 -17.11
CA ASN A 656 16.10 15.95 -18.02
C ASN A 656 16.90 16.91 -18.91
N SER A 657 16.49 17.04 -20.17
CA SER A 657 17.15 17.88 -21.19
C SER A 657 17.03 19.40 -20.94
N SER A 658 16.48 19.82 -19.81
CA SER A 658 16.37 21.23 -19.37
C SER A 658 17.69 21.68 -18.66
N PRO A 659 17.77 22.76 -17.84
CA PRO A 659 19.07 23.39 -17.50
C PRO A 659 20.09 22.47 -16.79
N GLN A 660 19.67 21.30 -16.31
CA GLN A 660 20.53 20.24 -15.76
C GLN A 660 21.54 19.68 -16.78
N SER A 661 21.24 19.76 -18.08
CA SER A 661 22.18 19.41 -19.17
C SER A 661 23.47 20.24 -19.15
N LYS A 662 23.47 21.42 -18.51
CA LYS A 662 24.68 22.24 -18.32
C LYS A 662 25.73 21.55 -17.44
N PHE A 663 25.30 20.71 -16.51
CA PHE A 663 26.18 20.01 -15.55
C PHE A 663 26.62 18.62 -16.05
N PHE A 664 25.85 17.99 -16.93
CA PHE A 664 26.10 16.65 -17.46
C PHE A 664 26.00 16.67 -19.00
N LYS A 665 26.98 17.29 -19.67
CA LYS A 665 26.89 17.72 -21.08
C LYS A 665 26.67 16.60 -22.10
N SER A 666 26.71 15.33 -21.71
CA SER A 666 26.38 14.17 -22.55
C SER A 666 25.63 13.05 -21.81
N GLY A 667 25.30 13.25 -20.53
CA GLY A 667 24.65 12.24 -19.70
C GLY A 667 23.13 12.17 -19.89
N LYS A 668 22.58 10.96 -19.94
CA LYS A 668 21.12 10.72 -19.91
C LYS A 668 20.63 10.19 -18.57
N TYR A 669 21.48 9.50 -17.82
CA TYR A 669 21.14 8.97 -16.51
C TYR A 669 22.25 9.28 -15.51
N VAL A 670 21.88 9.44 -14.25
CA VAL A 670 22.79 9.63 -13.12
C VAL A 670 22.37 8.74 -11.97
N GLN A 671 23.36 8.22 -11.27
CA GLN A 671 23.21 7.44 -10.05
C GLN A 671 24.28 7.88 -9.05
N PHE A 672 23.97 7.84 -7.75
CA PHE A 672 24.99 8.08 -6.74
C PHE A 672 24.86 7.11 -5.55
N VAL A 673 25.97 6.91 -4.86
CA VAL A 673 26.05 6.23 -3.57
C VAL A 673 26.96 7.05 -2.64
N LEU A 674 26.80 6.87 -1.33
CA LEU A 674 27.71 7.45 -0.35
C LEU A 674 28.90 6.53 -0.14
N GLU A 675 30.11 7.07 -0.19
CA GLU A 675 31.33 6.37 0.23
C GLU A 675 31.59 6.66 1.71
N CYS A 676 31.60 5.60 2.53
CA CYS A 676 31.71 5.71 3.97
C CYS A 676 32.97 5.01 4.51
N ARG A 677 33.37 5.41 5.72
CA ARG A 677 34.31 4.68 6.57
C ARG A 677 33.59 4.13 7.78
N VAL A 678 33.89 2.88 8.14
CA VAL A 678 33.34 2.21 9.33
C VAL A 678 34.46 1.51 10.10
N HIS A 679 34.48 1.68 11.43
CA HIS A 679 35.40 0.90 12.25
C HIS A 679 34.92 -0.56 12.32
N PRO A 680 35.80 -1.57 12.15
CA PRO A 680 35.40 -2.98 12.14
C PRO A 680 34.56 -3.40 13.36
N SER A 681 34.88 -2.87 14.55
CA SER A 681 34.13 -3.20 15.78
C SER A 681 32.68 -2.72 15.80
N ASN A 682 32.29 -1.82 14.89
CA ASN A 682 30.91 -1.34 14.78
C ASN A 682 30.11 -2.17 13.77
N ILE A 683 30.72 -3.10 13.05
CA ILE A 683 30.01 -4.02 12.16
C ILE A 683 29.46 -5.16 13.02
N ILE A 684 28.16 -5.12 13.30
CA ILE A 684 27.49 -6.11 14.16
C ILE A 684 27.09 -7.37 13.39
N LYS A 685 27.00 -7.27 12.06
CA LYS A 685 26.66 -8.40 11.21
C LYS A 685 27.24 -8.25 9.81
N ILE A 686 27.76 -9.34 9.28
CA ILE A 686 28.12 -9.54 7.86
C ILE A 686 27.30 -10.72 7.39
N ASP A 687 26.55 -10.55 6.32
CA ASP A 687 25.62 -11.58 5.84
C ASP A 687 25.47 -11.50 4.31
N LYS A 688 24.67 -12.44 3.78
CA LYS A 688 24.37 -12.58 2.37
C LYS A 688 23.49 -11.45 1.83
N GLU A 689 23.51 -11.34 0.50
CA GLU A 689 22.64 -10.47 -0.28
C GLU A 689 21.15 -10.67 0.03
N THR A 690 20.36 -9.60 -0.06
CA THR A 690 18.90 -9.60 0.24
C THR A 690 18.04 -9.37 -1.00
N LEU A 691 18.61 -9.56 -2.19
CA LEU A 691 17.99 -9.35 -3.49
C LEU A 691 17.59 -10.67 -4.20
N SER A 692 17.82 -11.82 -3.57
CA SER A 692 17.56 -13.16 -4.13
C SER A 692 18.31 -13.43 -5.44
N ALA A 693 19.49 -12.85 -5.58
CA ALA A 693 20.39 -13.06 -6.71
C ALA A 693 21.38 -14.22 -6.43
N CYS A 694 20.92 -15.28 -5.75
CA CYS A 694 21.76 -16.37 -5.26
C CYS A 694 22.47 -17.15 -6.37
N ASP A 695 21.86 -17.23 -7.56
CA ASP A 695 22.39 -18.01 -8.69
C ASP A 695 23.28 -17.17 -9.63
N THR A 696 23.57 -15.92 -9.27
CA THR A 696 24.40 -15.04 -10.09
C THR A 696 25.48 -14.35 -9.25
N THR A 697 26.64 -14.11 -9.85
CA THR A 697 27.70 -13.35 -9.20
C THR A 697 27.36 -11.86 -9.26
N ILE A 698 27.15 -11.24 -8.09
CA ILE A 698 26.88 -9.80 -7.99
C ILE A 698 28.16 -8.98 -8.21
N ASP A 699 29.23 -9.37 -7.52
CA ASP A 699 30.55 -8.74 -7.60
C ASP A 699 31.62 -9.82 -7.69
N PHE A 700 32.51 -9.73 -8.68
CA PHE A 700 33.54 -10.74 -8.88
C PHE A 700 34.60 -10.77 -7.77
N ASN A 701 34.69 -9.70 -6.95
CA ASN A 701 35.69 -9.61 -5.89
C ASN A 701 35.12 -9.88 -4.49
N ILE A 702 33.79 -9.93 -4.34
CA ILE A 702 33.10 -10.05 -3.05
C ILE A 702 32.00 -11.11 -3.18
N GLY A 703 32.12 -12.18 -2.39
CA GLY A 703 31.12 -13.24 -2.35
C GLY A 703 29.75 -12.76 -1.91
N ASN A 704 28.69 -13.32 -2.51
CA ASN A 704 27.31 -12.96 -2.21
C ASN A 704 26.94 -13.20 -0.74
N GLU A 705 27.64 -14.09 -0.05
CA GLU A 705 27.44 -14.50 1.34
C GLU A 705 28.02 -13.52 2.39
N ILE A 706 28.82 -12.55 1.96
CA ILE A 706 29.45 -11.54 2.85
C ILE A 706 29.30 -10.10 2.33
N ILE A 707 28.37 -9.87 1.39
CA ILE A 707 28.27 -8.62 0.66
C ILE A 707 27.47 -7.54 1.41
N GLU A 708 26.70 -7.88 2.44
CA GLU A 708 25.88 -6.94 3.19
C GLU A 708 26.35 -6.80 4.64
N TRP A 709 26.59 -5.56 5.07
CA TRP A 709 27.05 -5.22 6.41
C TRP A 709 25.97 -4.46 7.16
N VAL A 710 25.72 -4.85 8.42
CA VAL A 710 24.89 -4.11 9.37
C VAL A 710 25.79 -3.45 10.40
N ILE A 711 25.69 -2.13 10.49
CA ILE A 711 26.51 -1.29 11.34
C ILE A 711 25.68 -0.82 12.53
N ASP A 712 26.26 -0.96 13.73
CA ASP A 712 25.65 -0.53 14.98
C ASP A 712 25.40 0.99 14.96
N ASN A 713 24.19 1.40 15.32
CA ASN A 713 23.84 2.79 15.52
C ASN A 713 24.11 3.28 16.95
N LYS A 714 24.65 2.43 17.83
CA LYS A 714 24.93 2.71 19.25
C LYS A 714 23.69 3.26 19.97
N ASN A 715 22.52 2.69 19.67
CA ASN A 715 21.20 3.15 20.15
C ASN A 715 20.82 4.60 19.76
N LYS A 716 21.50 5.21 18.79
CA LYS A 716 21.16 6.54 18.28
C LYS A 716 20.09 6.46 17.20
N ASN A 717 19.12 7.36 17.24
CA ASN A 717 18.10 7.47 16.19
C ASN A 717 18.68 7.94 14.85
N ILE A 718 19.81 8.64 14.89
CA ILE A 718 20.56 9.11 13.73
C ILE A 718 22.05 9.07 14.08
N VAL A 719 22.87 8.54 13.18
CA VAL A 719 24.33 8.59 13.29
C VAL A 719 24.84 9.81 12.54
N ASP A 720 25.13 10.86 13.30
CA ASP A 720 25.75 12.10 12.83
C ASP A 720 27.18 11.84 12.39
N PHE A 721 27.52 12.22 11.16
CA PHE A 721 28.87 12.06 10.60
C PHE A 721 29.92 12.95 11.28
N ASN A 722 29.50 14.00 11.97
CA ASN A 722 30.38 14.91 12.71
C ASN A 722 30.63 14.47 14.15
N ASP A 723 29.92 13.44 14.62
CA ASP A 723 30.11 12.90 15.96
C ASP A 723 31.49 12.21 16.06
N PRO A 724 32.37 12.61 16.99
CA PRO A 724 33.65 11.93 17.22
C PRO A 724 33.52 10.42 17.45
N GLU A 725 32.39 10.00 18.03
CA GLU A 725 32.05 8.62 18.36
C GLU A 725 31.14 7.95 17.32
N ALA A 726 30.97 8.58 16.15
CA ALA A 726 30.16 8.04 15.06
C ALA A 726 30.59 6.61 14.72
N SER A 727 29.63 5.71 14.52
CA SER A 727 29.94 4.34 14.11
C SER A 727 30.37 4.25 12.64
N ILE A 728 29.95 5.23 11.84
CA ILE A 728 30.21 5.37 10.41
C ILE A 728 30.33 6.86 10.07
N VAL A 729 31.20 7.20 9.12
CA VAL A 729 31.36 8.57 8.59
C VAL A 729 31.26 8.56 7.06
N CYS A 730 30.57 9.54 6.48
CA CYS A 730 30.55 9.74 5.03
C CYS A 730 31.78 10.54 4.59
N THR A 731 32.53 10.00 3.65
CA THR A 731 33.82 10.55 3.19
C THR A 731 33.78 11.03 1.74
N GLY A 732 32.68 10.79 1.03
CA GLY A 732 32.44 11.31 -0.30
C GLY A 732 31.14 10.79 -0.91
N ILE A 733 30.82 11.32 -2.09
CA ILE A 733 29.79 10.79 -2.98
C ILE A 733 30.47 10.13 -4.16
N MET A 734 30.02 8.92 -4.50
CA MET A 734 30.36 8.27 -5.76
C MET A 734 29.22 8.52 -6.72
N MET A 735 29.51 9.07 -7.90
CA MET A 735 28.53 9.36 -8.94
C MET A 735 28.88 8.57 -10.21
N ARG A 736 27.86 8.04 -10.87
CA ARG A 736 27.96 7.41 -12.18
C ARG A 736 26.99 8.09 -13.13
N VAL A 737 27.50 8.59 -14.25
CA VAL A 737 26.71 9.22 -15.30
C VAL A 737 26.83 8.36 -16.54
N THR A 738 25.71 8.12 -17.23
CA THR A 738 25.66 7.23 -18.40
C THR A 738 24.84 7.82 -19.54
N ASP A 739 25.16 7.45 -20.77
CA ASP A 739 24.44 7.87 -21.99
C ASP A 739 23.17 7.05 -22.28
N ASP A 740 22.96 5.96 -21.55
CA ASP A 740 21.72 5.16 -21.50
C ASP A 740 21.53 4.60 -20.08
N HIS A 741 20.50 3.81 -19.86
CA HIS A 741 20.18 3.28 -18.55
C HIS A 741 21.32 2.41 -17.99
N PRO A 742 21.79 2.61 -16.74
CA PRO A 742 22.93 1.90 -16.17
C PRO A 742 22.72 0.38 -16.04
N GLY A 743 21.47 -0.09 -16.05
CA GLY A 743 21.15 -1.52 -16.11
C GLY A 743 21.60 -2.23 -17.41
N LEU A 744 22.10 -1.49 -18.40
CA LEU A 744 22.73 -2.05 -19.60
C LEU A 744 24.26 -2.18 -19.46
N LEU A 745 24.86 -1.68 -18.37
CA LEU A 745 26.28 -1.85 -18.11
C LEU A 745 26.61 -3.32 -17.82
N PRO A 746 27.79 -3.82 -18.21
CA PRO A 746 28.19 -5.20 -17.94
C PRO A 746 28.12 -5.60 -16.45
N GLU A 747 28.55 -4.72 -15.55
CA GLU A 747 28.52 -4.95 -14.10
C GLU A 747 27.11 -4.92 -13.49
N SER A 748 26.10 -4.51 -14.25
CA SER A 748 24.70 -4.41 -13.81
C SER A 748 23.82 -5.52 -14.40
N GLN A 749 24.38 -6.46 -15.15
CA GLN A 749 23.62 -7.56 -15.76
C GLN A 749 22.97 -8.50 -14.72
N TRP A 750 23.55 -8.62 -13.52
CA TRP A 750 22.95 -9.42 -12.45
C TRP A 750 21.61 -8.84 -11.95
N TRP A 751 21.29 -7.58 -12.25
CA TRP A 751 19.98 -6.97 -11.90
C TRP A 751 18.81 -7.73 -12.53
N TYR A 752 19.02 -8.38 -13.68
CA TYR A 752 18.00 -9.19 -14.36
C TYR A 752 17.74 -10.56 -13.71
N SER A 753 18.49 -10.90 -12.66
CA SER A 753 18.33 -12.11 -11.86
C SER A 753 17.83 -11.83 -10.44
N SER A 754 17.67 -10.56 -10.06
CA SER A 754 17.18 -10.19 -8.72
C SER A 754 15.65 -10.24 -8.64
N HIS A 755 15.10 -10.29 -7.43
CA HIS A 755 13.64 -10.25 -7.15
C HIS A 755 12.89 -9.09 -7.82
N LEU A 756 13.57 -8.01 -8.28
CA LEU A 756 12.94 -6.94 -9.07
C LEU A 756 12.35 -7.45 -10.38
N CYS A 757 12.83 -8.58 -10.90
CA CYS A 757 12.37 -9.18 -12.15
C CYS A 757 10.96 -9.76 -12.08
N ASN A 758 10.43 -9.94 -10.87
CA ASN A 758 9.06 -10.41 -10.65
C ASN A 758 8.02 -9.29 -10.80
N TYR A 759 8.45 -8.02 -10.90
CA TYR A 759 7.55 -6.87 -11.04
C TYR A 759 7.61 -6.29 -12.46
N LYS A 760 6.48 -6.37 -13.18
CA LYS A 760 6.34 -5.80 -14.54
C LYS A 760 6.67 -4.29 -14.61
N LYS A 761 6.46 -3.55 -13.52
CA LYS A 761 6.85 -2.14 -13.36
C LYS A 761 7.55 -1.97 -12.02
N CYS A 762 8.85 -2.24 -11.96
CA CYS A 762 9.62 -1.84 -10.79
C CYS A 762 9.81 -0.32 -10.85
N CYS A 763 9.07 0.44 -10.03
CA CYS A 763 9.17 1.90 -9.96
C CYS A 763 10.60 2.40 -9.70
N LEU A 764 11.45 1.56 -9.09
CA LEU A 764 12.83 1.88 -8.74
C LEU A 764 13.79 1.83 -9.94
N LEU A 765 13.44 1.12 -11.02
CA LEU A 765 14.22 1.12 -12.25
C LEU A 765 14.11 2.43 -13.04
N GLY A 766 13.10 3.27 -12.77
CA GLY A 766 12.84 4.48 -13.57
C GLY A 766 12.52 4.21 -15.05
N THR A 767 12.40 2.95 -15.45
CA THR A 767 12.07 2.49 -16.80
C THR A 767 11.44 1.09 -16.73
N ASP A 768 10.75 0.71 -17.81
CA ASP A 768 10.12 -0.60 -17.93
C ASP A 768 11.18 -1.71 -18.16
N LEU A 769 11.05 -2.82 -17.42
CA LEU A 769 12.02 -3.91 -17.45
C LEU A 769 12.08 -4.60 -18.83
N ASN A 770 10.95 -4.70 -19.55
CA ASN A 770 10.93 -5.30 -20.88
C ASN A 770 11.66 -4.41 -21.90
N THR A 771 11.61 -3.10 -21.72
CA THR A 771 12.38 -2.14 -22.52
C THR A 771 13.88 -2.39 -22.35
N LEU A 772 14.35 -2.55 -21.11
CA LEU A 772 15.75 -2.87 -20.82
C LEU A 772 16.17 -4.25 -21.36
N LYS A 773 15.33 -5.27 -21.16
CA LYS A 773 15.59 -6.62 -21.70
C LYS A 773 15.67 -6.61 -23.23
N THR A 774 14.84 -5.80 -23.89
CA THR A 774 14.86 -5.66 -25.36
C THR A 774 16.15 -4.98 -25.81
N LYS A 775 16.52 -3.85 -25.20
CA LYS A 775 17.80 -3.19 -25.47
C LYS A 775 19.01 -4.13 -25.24
N CYS A 776 18.98 -4.92 -24.17
CA CYS A 776 20.03 -5.90 -23.87
C CYS A 776 20.11 -6.99 -24.96
N ARG A 777 18.96 -7.56 -25.39
CA ARG A 777 18.90 -8.51 -26.52
C ARG A 777 19.42 -7.93 -27.82
N ASP A 778 19.13 -6.65 -28.08
CA ASP A 778 19.59 -5.91 -29.25
C ASP A 778 21.05 -5.45 -29.14
N GLN A 779 21.78 -5.87 -28.11
CA GLN A 779 23.18 -5.52 -27.85
C GLN A 779 23.43 -4.01 -27.77
N HIS A 780 22.44 -3.23 -27.32
CA HIS A 780 22.64 -1.80 -27.06
C HIS A 780 23.71 -1.63 -25.98
N LYS A 781 24.70 -0.77 -26.27
CA LYS A 781 25.77 -0.44 -25.34
C LYS A 781 25.38 0.80 -24.54
N CYS A 782 25.68 0.75 -23.25
CA CYS A 782 25.64 1.90 -22.35
C CYS A 782 27.08 2.26 -21.99
N ASN A 783 27.42 3.54 -22.15
CA ASN A 783 28.73 4.08 -21.85
C ASN A 783 28.66 4.97 -20.60
N ILE A 784 29.74 4.92 -19.83
CA ILE A 784 29.95 5.80 -18.69
C ILE A 784 30.54 7.10 -19.20
N ILE A 785 29.98 8.22 -18.73
CA ILE A 785 30.36 9.58 -19.08
C ILE A 785 31.19 10.16 -17.94
N TYR A 786 32.36 10.71 -18.26
CA TYR A 786 33.34 11.19 -17.27
C TYR A 786 33.52 12.71 -17.24
N ASP A 787 32.75 13.46 -18.05
CA ASP A 787 32.79 14.91 -18.26
C ASP A 787 33.10 15.76 -17.00
#